data_AF-A0A9F7TQU9-F1
#
_entry.id   AF-A0A9F7TQU9-F1
#
_cell.length_a   1.000
_cell.length_b   1.000
_cell.length_c   1.000
_cell.angle_alpha   90.00
_cell.angle_beta   90.00
_cell.angle_gamma   90.00
#
_symmetry.space_group_name_H-M   'P 1'
#
loop_
_entity.id
_entity.type
_entity.pdbx_description
1 polymer ?
#
loop_
_entity_poly.entity_id
_entity_poly.type
_entity_poly.pdbx_seq_one_letter_code
_entity_poly.pdbx_strand_id
1 'polypeptide(L)'
;MQRLMILARSPTAGRRLRPLLYAAVTVAGIYYYFKKFGDGERTAECADTTLTEDPVQTQLSAVDVSLLDPGLMSDVDGVSVTQNDSDVPQESLSEAEEKNQKVEVSSAPVDSKRSNLEDRLRELEELLCEAHRECERKNKECKREQEAYSVLTSQCNNMKDHERMREAYNILKSQYEEELKWHDESLMECKREEEAHSVLMSQCNNMKECEGQQEAHSVLKSQHEMILTHTKESLKVSLAVAERKCEQVFEFNAQLEKEKSELMYRVHKLGRKVGKLEEMLYDADMTCGAIKQDHERMKEAYNILKSQYEEELKWHDESLMERERERNAHNILRSECNQMKVSLAEAVEKYKQAMECNAQLENKNSDLMYQVNTLQGSVQQLKVELSQTYRKCDMITVESLSEAEEKNQKVEVSSAPVDSKRSNLEDRLRELEELLCEAHRECERKNKECKREEEAHSVLTSQCNNMKECEGQQEAHSVLKSQHEMILTHTKESLKVSLAVAERKCEQVFEFNAQLEKEKSELMYRVHKLGRKVGKLEEMLYDADMTCGAIKQDHERMKEAYNILKSQYEEELKWHDESLMERERERNAHNILRSECNQMKVSLAEAVEKYKQAMECNAQLENKNSDLMYQVNTLQGSVQQLKVELSQTYRKCDMITVECEQEQEIYRMLLSQNDELKKLLNHNEELQKVTLAEAEKKYEQSMESIAQLEKEKSFLMNQLHTMGGSVQLLEQT
;
A
#
# COMPACT_ATOMS: atom_id res chain seq x y z
N MET A 1 -21.24 -82.52 34.07
CA MET A 1 -21.85 -82.04 35.34
C MET A 1 -22.57 -83.13 36.15
N GLN A 2 -23.69 -83.72 35.70
CA GLN A 2 -24.58 -84.55 36.54
C GLN A 2 -23.88 -85.57 37.48
N ARG A 3 -22.91 -86.37 36.99
CA ARG A 3 -22.17 -87.34 37.83
C ARG A 3 -21.41 -86.69 39.02
N LEU A 4 -20.91 -85.45 38.87
CA LEU A 4 -20.27 -84.69 39.96
C LEU A 4 -21.29 -84.16 40.98
N MET A 5 -22.47 -83.73 40.52
CA MET A 5 -23.55 -83.28 41.43
C MET A 5 -24.11 -84.43 42.28
N ILE A 6 -24.15 -85.65 41.73
CA ILE A 6 -24.50 -86.86 42.50
C ILE A 6 -23.44 -87.13 43.57
N LEU A 7 -22.15 -87.04 43.23
CA LEU A 7 -21.04 -87.21 44.17
C LEU A 7 -21.06 -86.16 45.31
N ALA A 8 -21.34 -84.90 44.98
CA ALA A 8 -21.40 -83.79 45.94
C ALA A 8 -22.57 -83.88 46.95
N ARG A 9 -23.57 -84.74 46.69
CA ARG A 9 -24.75 -84.97 47.54
C ARG A 9 -24.69 -86.27 48.35
N SER A 10 -23.66 -87.11 48.23
CA SER A 10 -23.59 -88.35 49.01
C SER A 10 -23.28 -88.10 50.50
N PRO A 11 -23.76 -88.95 51.43
CA PRO A 11 -23.36 -88.90 52.84
C PRO A 11 -21.90 -89.30 53.09
N THR A 12 -21.29 -90.05 52.17
CA THR A 12 -19.97 -90.70 52.34
C THR A 12 -18.77 -89.81 52.02
N ALA A 13 -18.98 -88.62 51.45
CA ALA A 13 -17.90 -87.67 51.18
C ALA A 13 -17.51 -86.85 52.42
N GLY A 14 -16.32 -87.11 52.97
CA GLY A 14 -15.78 -86.47 54.18
C GLY A 14 -15.69 -84.94 54.11
N ARG A 15 -15.90 -84.26 55.25
CA ARG A 15 -16.16 -82.80 55.33
C ARG A 15 -15.12 -81.89 54.68
N ARG A 16 -13.86 -82.31 54.49
CA ARG A 16 -12.80 -81.49 53.89
C ARG A 16 -12.80 -81.45 52.35
N LEU A 17 -13.40 -82.41 51.65
CA LEU A 17 -13.37 -82.46 50.17
C LEU A 17 -14.53 -81.68 49.50
N ARG A 18 -15.59 -81.38 50.25
CA ARG A 18 -16.84 -80.81 49.70
C ARG A 18 -16.67 -79.42 49.06
N PRO A 19 -15.86 -78.47 49.59
CA PRO A 19 -15.66 -77.17 48.95
C PRO A 19 -14.96 -77.26 47.58
N LEU A 20 -13.94 -78.12 47.47
CA LEU A 20 -13.18 -78.33 46.22
C LEU A 20 -14.07 -78.91 45.11
N LEU A 21 -14.98 -79.83 45.45
CA LEU A 21 -15.96 -80.37 44.50
C LEU A 21 -16.95 -79.32 43.99
N TYR A 22 -17.35 -78.35 44.82
CA TYR A 22 -18.16 -77.21 44.37
C TYR A 22 -17.36 -76.26 43.47
N ALA A 23 -16.13 -75.91 43.86
CA ALA A 23 -15.25 -75.05 43.05
C ALA A 23 -14.99 -75.64 41.66
N ALA A 24 -14.72 -76.94 41.56
CA ALA A 24 -14.53 -77.65 40.29
C ALA A 24 -15.78 -77.61 39.39
N VAL A 25 -16.99 -77.68 39.96
CA VAL A 25 -18.25 -77.54 39.21
C VAL A 25 -18.43 -76.11 38.69
N THR A 26 -18.07 -75.09 39.48
CA THR A 26 -18.11 -73.68 39.05
C THR A 26 -17.13 -73.40 37.90
N VAL A 27 -15.87 -73.83 38.02
CA VAL A 27 -14.85 -73.64 36.96
C VAL A 27 -15.25 -74.39 35.67
N ALA A 28 -15.75 -75.61 35.79
CA ALA A 28 -16.28 -76.36 34.63
C ALA A 28 -17.50 -75.69 33.98
N GLY A 29 -18.33 -74.97 34.76
CA GLY A 29 -19.42 -74.16 34.24
C GLY A 29 -18.92 -72.94 33.44
N ILE A 30 -17.96 -72.20 33.99
CA ILE A 30 -17.35 -71.02 33.34
C ILE A 30 -16.65 -71.42 32.03
N TYR A 31 -15.86 -72.50 32.04
CA TYR A 31 -15.20 -73.01 30.82
C TYR A 31 -16.20 -73.40 29.74
N TYR A 32 -17.33 -74.02 30.11
CA TYR A 32 -18.39 -74.39 29.16
C TYR A 32 -19.17 -73.17 28.64
N TYR A 33 -19.22 -72.08 29.40
CA TYR A 33 -19.83 -70.81 28.97
C TYR A 33 -18.98 -70.13 27.90
N PHE A 34 -17.68 -69.95 28.14
CA PHE A 34 -16.74 -69.38 27.16
C PHE A 34 -16.65 -70.23 25.89
N LYS A 35 -16.55 -71.56 26.02
CA LYS A 35 -16.46 -72.46 24.85
C LYS A 35 -17.75 -72.52 24.01
N LYS A 36 -18.86 -71.91 24.43
CA LYS A 36 -20.10 -71.82 23.65
C LYS A 36 -20.39 -70.43 23.06
N PHE A 37 -19.48 -69.47 23.23
CA PHE A 37 -19.57 -68.11 22.67
C PHE A 37 -18.33 -67.70 21.86
N GLY A 38 -17.33 -68.58 21.70
CA GLY A 38 -16.07 -68.28 20.99
C GLY A 38 -16.04 -68.62 19.49
N ASP A 39 -16.90 -69.52 19.00
CA ASP A 39 -16.96 -69.90 17.58
C ASP A 39 -17.84 -68.90 16.82
N GLY A 40 -17.23 -67.82 16.32
CA GLY A 40 -18.00 -66.61 16.00
C GLY A 40 -17.52 -65.65 14.91
N GLU A 41 -16.43 -65.91 14.15
CA GLU A 41 -16.33 -65.52 12.71
C GLU A 41 -15.07 -66.05 11.99
N ARG A 42 -15.05 -65.92 10.65
CA ARG A 42 -14.10 -66.52 9.70
C ARG A 42 -13.23 -65.42 9.04
N THR A 43 -11.90 -65.49 9.11
CA THR A 43 -10.97 -66.12 8.14
C THR A 43 -11.10 -65.66 6.67
N ALA A 44 -10.12 -64.83 6.25
CA ALA A 44 -9.49 -64.83 4.93
C ALA A 44 -8.05 -64.31 5.18
N GLU A 45 -7.06 -65.19 5.36
CA GLU A 45 -6.22 -65.75 4.29
C GLU A 45 -5.46 -64.68 3.48
N CYS A 46 -4.15 -64.62 3.71
CA CYS A 46 -3.15 -64.18 2.74
C CYS A 46 -1.99 -65.18 2.83
N ALA A 47 -1.46 -65.63 1.68
CA ALA A 47 -0.51 -66.73 1.61
C ALA A 47 0.95 -66.26 1.54
N ASP A 48 1.89 -67.15 1.88
CA ASP A 48 3.33 -66.92 1.76
C ASP A 48 3.76 -66.54 0.33
N THR A 49 4.80 -65.70 0.24
CA THR A 49 6.06 -66.15 -0.39
C THR A 49 7.26 -65.30 0.05
N THR A 50 8.45 -65.90 -0.06
CA THR A 50 9.71 -65.44 0.54
C THR A 50 10.73 -64.99 -0.50
N LEU A 51 11.57 -63.98 -0.17
CA LEU A 51 12.91 -63.70 -0.72
C LEU A 51 12.96 -63.38 -2.25
N THR A 52 13.66 -62.35 -2.72
CA THR A 52 15.14 -62.22 -2.68
C THR A 52 15.65 -60.80 -2.93
N GLU A 53 16.78 -60.49 -2.28
CA GLU A 53 17.96 -59.73 -2.75
C GLU A 53 17.86 -58.46 -3.64
N ASP A 54 18.45 -57.39 -3.09
CA ASP A 54 19.00 -56.15 -3.70
C ASP A 54 20.03 -56.38 -4.84
N PRO A 55 20.61 -55.34 -5.48
CA PRO A 55 20.06 -54.00 -5.84
C PRO A 55 20.47 -53.54 -7.27
N VAL A 56 19.73 -52.60 -7.89
CA VAL A 56 20.29 -51.75 -8.98
C VAL A 56 19.85 -50.29 -8.86
N GLN A 57 20.85 -49.42 -8.89
CA GLN A 57 20.76 -47.95 -8.89
C GLN A 57 20.52 -47.41 -10.31
N THR A 58 19.60 -46.46 -10.49
CA THR A 58 19.50 -45.68 -11.75
C THR A 58 19.02 -44.26 -11.46
N GLN A 59 19.83 -43.27 -11.82
CA GLN A 59 19.37 -41.89 -12.06
C GLN A 59 19.05 -41.74 -13.55
N LEU A 60 18.14 -40.82 -13.89
CA LEU A 60 18.01 -40.01 -15.12
C LEU A 60 16.71 -39.18 -14.90
N SER A 61 16.77 -37.87 -14.65
CA SER A 61 16.95 -36.76 -15.62
C SER A 61 15.66 -36.39 -16.39
N ALA A 62 15.37 -35.10 -16.48
CA ALA A 62 14.20 -34.56 -17.18
C ALA A 62 14.25 -34.73 -18.71
N VAL A 63 13.06 -34.66 -19.33
CA VAL A 63 12.82 -34.04 -20.65
C VAL A 63 11.51 -33.24 -20.58
N ASP A 64 11.51 -32.09 -21.25
CA ASP A 64 10.41 -31.13 -21.41
C ASP A 64 9.63 -31.39 -22.72
N VAL A 65 8.29 -31.26 -22.69
CA VAL A 65 7.43 -30.97 -23.84
C VAL A 65 6.22 -30.14 -23.37
N SER A 66 5.87 -29.10 -24.14
CA SER A 66 4.92 -28.04 -23.77
C SER A 66 3.51 -28.19 -24.40
N LEU A 67 2.64 -27.20 -24.13
CA LEU A 67 1.39 -26.83 -24.84
C LEU A 67 0.11 -27.67 -24.60
N LEU A 68 -0.86 -27.11 -23.87
CA LEU A 68 -2.06 -26.49 -24.49
C LEU A 68 -2.93 -25.74 -23.45
N ASP A 69 -3.59 -24.68 -23.94
CA ASP A 69 -4.57 -23.78 -23.29
C ASP A 69 -5.49 -23.26 -24.46
N PRO A 70 -6.68 -22.63 -24.29
CA PRO A 70 -7.29 -22.16 -23.05
C PRO A 70 -8.79 -22.47 -22.81
N GLY A 71 -9.19 -22.33 -21.55
CA GLY A 71 -10.37 -21.52 -21.16
C GLY A 71 -11.78 -22.14 -21.18
N LEU A 72 -12.52 -21.91 -20.10
CA LEU A 72 -13.98 -21.71 -20.09
C LEU A 72 -14.39 -20.95 -18.81
N MET A 73 -15.23 -19.92 -18.93
CA MET A 73 -15.86 -19.24 -17.79
C MET A 73 -17.23 -19.85 -17.51
N SER A 74 -17.69 -19.77 -16.26
CA SER A 74 -19.10 -19.94 -15.91
C SER A 74 -19.42 -19.23 -14.60
N ASP A 75 -20.15 -18.12 -14.67
CA ASP A 75 -20.71 -17.41 -13.53
C ASP A 75 -21.89 -18.20 -12.92
N VAL A 76 -22.10 -18.09 -11.60
CA VAL A 76 -23.35 -18.48 -10.92
C VAL A 76 -23.67 -17.49 -9.81
N ASP A 77 -24.81 -16.79 -9.94
CA ASP A 77 -25.34 -15.86 -8.95
C ASP A 77 -26.01 -16.56 -7.74
N GLY A 78 -25.57 -16.22 -6.54
CA GLY A 78 -26.43 -15.59 -5.53
C GLY A 78 -27.52 -16.39 -4.78
N VAL A 79 -28.34 -15.60 -4.07
CA VAL A 79 -29.51 -15.97 -3.22
C VAL A 79 -29.20 -16.56 -1.83
N SER A 80 -29.14 -15.61 -0.89
CA SER A 80 -29.36 -15.60 0.56
C SER A 80 -30.40 -16.57 1.19
N VAL A 81 -30.37 -16.70 2.54
CA VAL A 81 -31.51 -16.32 3.44
C VAL A 81 -31.22 -16.52 4.96
N THR A 82 -31.38 -15.43 5.73
CA THR A 82 -31.71 -15.25 7.18
C THR A 82 -31.06 -16.05 8.35
N GLN A 83 -30.53 -15.25 9.30
CA GLN A 83 -30.84 -15.20 10.76
C GLN A 83 -30.78 -16.46 11.65
N ASN A 84 -30.19 -16.27 12.84
CA ASN A 84 -30.99 -16.18 14.08
C ASN A 84 -30.32 -15.26 15.11
N ASP A 85 -31.13 -14.50 15.83
CA ASP A 85 -30.71 -13.42 16.74
C ASP A 85 -30.52 -13.91 18.18
N SER A 86 -29.73 -13.18 18.99
CA SER A 86 -29.76 -13.26 20.47
C SER A 86 -29.18 -12.00 21.12
N ASP A 87 -30.03 -10.97 21.19
CA ASP A 87 -30.02 -9.91 22.21
C ASP A 87 -29.98 -10.51 23.65
N VAL A 88 -29.70 -9.80 24.76
CA VAL A 88 -29.86 -8.37 25.13
C VAL A 88 -28.89 -8.04 26.33
N PRO A 89 -28.66 -6.78 26.76
CA PRO A 89 -27.31 -6.30 27.14
C PRO A 89 -27.17 -5.72 28.58
N GLN A 90 -26.63 -4.47 28.70
CA GLN A 90 -26.34 -3.63 29.88
C GLN A 90 -25.00 -3.92 30.62
N GLU A 91 -24.23 -2.93 31.12
CA GLU A 91 -24.47 -1.46 31.19
C GLU A 91 -23.20 -0.58 31.27
N SER A 92 -23.35 0.70 30.87
CA SER A 92 -22.57 1.89 31.31
C SER A 92 -21.12 2.05 30.78
N LEU A 93 -20.55 3.26 30.56
CA LEU A 93 -20.97 4.64 30.91
C LEU A 93 -20.84 5.65 29.73
N SER A 94 -21.60 6.76 29.87
CA SER A 94 -21.53 8.09 29.22
C SER A 94 -20.20 8.50 28.55
N GLU A 95 -20.18 9.10 27.35
CA GLU A 95 -20.73 10.41 26.91
C GLU A 95 -20.01 11.66 27.46
N ALA A 96 -19.98 12.72 26.63
CA ALA A 96 -19.39 14.05 26.84
C ALA A 96 -17.83 14.12 26.87
N GLU A 97 -17.16 15.19 26.40
CA GLU A 97 -17.67 16.45 25.82
C GLU A 97 -16.72 17.06 24.75
N GLU A 98 -17.29 17.88 23.87
CA GLU A 98 -16.62 18.63 22.80
C GLU A 98 -16.32 20.07 23.25
N LYS A 99 -15.04 20.54 23.16
CA LYS A 99 -14.67 21.93 22.73
C LYS A 99 -13.17 22.33 22.79
N ASN A 100 -12.84 23.26 21.88
CA ASN A 100 -11.89 24.39 21.98
C ASN A 100 -10.35 24.21 22.02
N GLN A 101 -9.77 24.11 20.80
CA GLN A 101 -9.12 25.24 20.09
C GLN A 101 -7.98 26.07 20.75
N LYS A 102 -6.79 25.95 20.13
CA LYS A 102 -5.74 26.97 19.86
C LYS A 102 -5.21 27.86 21.01
N VAL A 103 -3.98 27.58 21.44
CA VAL A 103 -3.00 28.57 21.95
C VAL A 103 -1.62 28.28 21.35
N GLU A 104 -0.88 29.31 20.94
CA GLU A 104 0.40 29.25 20.23
C GLU A 104 1.41 30.19 20.92
N VAL A 105 2.28 29.69 21.82
CA VAL A 105 3.23 30.52 22.59
C VAL A 105 4.59 29.83 22.84
N SER A 106 5.62 30.32 22.16
CA SER A 106 7.06 30.41 22.50
C SER A 106 7.82 29.25 23.21
N SER A 107 8.75 28.65 22.46
CA SER A 107 10.18 28.42 22.80
C SER A 107 10.63 28.08 24.24
N ALA A 108 11.12 26.84 24.41
CA ALA A 108 12.21 26.39 25.31
C ALA A 108 12.09 26.62 26.84
N PRO A 109 12.61 25.70 27.71
CA PRO A 109 13.56 24.62 27.42
C PRO A 109 12.94 23.23 27.63
N VAL A 110 12.49 22.59 26.54
CA VAL A 110 11.95 21.22 26.59
C VAL A 110 13.07 20.18 26.55
N ASP A 111 14.16 20.49 25.85
CA ASP A 111 15.23 19.54 25.50
C ASP A 111 15.93 18.94 26.73
N SER A 112 16.08 19.70 27.82
CA SER A 112 16.64 19.20 29.09
C SER A 112 15.74 18.15 29.77
N LYS A 113 14.40 18.28 29.65
CA LYS A 113 13.47 17.25 30.14
C LYS A 113 13.34 16.09 29.16
N ARG A 114 13.48 16.35 27.86
CA ARG A 114 13.46 15.33 26.81
C ARG A 114 14.68 14.42 26.91
N SER A 115 15.90 14.96 26.98
CA SER A 115 17.11 14.18 27.28
C SER A 115 16.94 13.43 28.60
N ASN A 116 16.51 14.08 29.69
CA ASN A 116 16.35 13.36 30.97
C ASN A 116 15.35 12.19 30.90
N LEU A 117 14.34 12.25 30.01
CA LEU A 117 13.43 11.14 29.74
C LEU A 117 14.05 10.09 28.81
N GLU A 118 14.77 10.48 27.77
CA GLU A 118 15.46 9.58 26.83
C GLU A 118 16.65 8.86 27.51
N ASP A 119 17.36 9.53 28.41
CA ASP A 119 18.42 8.97 29.26
C ASP A 119 17.83 8.00 30.29
N ARG A 120 16.68 8.31 30.90
CA ARG A 120 15.97 7.38 31.81
C ARG A 120 15.29 6.23 31.09
N LEU A 121 14.86 6.40 29.84
CA LEU A 121 14.37 5.31 29.00
C LEU A 121 15.53 4.37 28.66
N ARG A 122 16.69 4.91 28.26
CA ARG A 122 17.92 4.12 28.04
C ARG A 122 18.37 3.38 29.29
N GLU A 123 18.32 4.03 30.46
CA GLU A 123 18.62 3.41 31.76
C GLU A 123 17.63 2.28 32.10
N LEU A 124 16.34 2.44 31.79
CA LEU A 124 15.32 1.39 31.93
C LEU A 124 15.48 0.26 30.91
N GLU A 125 15.84 0.54 29.65
CA GLU A 125 16.17 -0.46 28.63
C GLU A 125 17.42 -1.26 29.02
N GLU A 126 18.45 -0.61 29.56
CA GLU A 126 19.66 -1.26 30.05
C GLU A 126 19.39 -2.12 31.30
N LEU A 127 18.55 -1.63 32.23
CA LEU A 127 18.06 -2.42 33.37
C LEU A 127 17.19 -3.61 32.94
N LEU A 128 16.35 -3.47 31.91
CA LEU A 128 15.58 -4.58 31.33
C LEU A 128 16.49 -5.59 30.63
N CYS A 129 17.51 -5.12 29.89
CA CYS A 129 18.52 -5.98 29.29
C CYS A 129 19.32 -6.75 30.36
N GLU A 130 19.72 -6.10 31.45
CA GLU A 130 20.45 -6.76 32.53
C GLU A 130 19.57 -7.69 33.36
N ALA A 131 18.29 -7.36 33.57
CA ALA A 131 17.30 -8.28 34.14
C ALA A 131 17.07 -9.50 33.24
N HIS A 132 17.07 -9.34 31.92
CA HIS A 132 16.95 -10.45 30.96
C HIS A 132 18.22 -11.31 30.94
N ARG A 133 19.42 -10.71 30.96
CA ARG A 133 20.71 -11.42 31.14
C ARG A 133 20.76 -12.15 32.49
N GLU A 134 20.19 -11.59 33.55
CA GLU A 134 20.06 -12.26 34.85
C GLU A 134 19.07 -13.42 34.81
N CYS A 135 17.93 -13.27 34.14
CA CYS A 135 16.98 -14.35 33.91
C CYS A 135 17.63 -15.50 33.11
N GLU A 136 18.38 -15.17 32.05
CA GLU A 136 19.21 -16.14 31.33
C GLU A 136 20.26 -16.81 32.23
N ARG A 137 21.00 -16.04 33.04
CA ARG A 137 22.01 -16.57 33.97
C ARG A 137 21.36 -17.57 34.93
N LYS A 138 20.24 -17.21 35.56
CA LYS A 138 19.49 -18.06 36.50
C LYS A 138 18.83 -19.27 35.84
N ASN A 139 18.38 -19.17 34.59
CA ASN A 139 17.90 -20.31 33.81
C ASN A 139 19.04 -21.28 33.46
N LYS A 140 20.20 -20.74 33.02
CA LYS A 140 21.43 -21.51 32.76
C LYS A 140 22.04 -22.10 34.04
N GLU A 141 21.79 -21.50 35.21
CA GLU A 141 22.17 -22.00 36.53
C GLU A 141 21.23 -23.11 37.01
N CYS A 142 19.92 -22.88 36.98
CA CYS A 142 18.88 -23.88 37.28
C CYS A 142 19.01 -25.15 36.41
N LYS A 143 19.34 -25.01 35.12
CA LYS A 143 19.64 -26.17 34.25
C LYS A 143 20.87 -26.95 34.72
N ARG A 144 21.96 -26.27 35.15
CA ARG A 144 23.14 -26.93 35.73
C ARG A 144 22.82 -27.57 37.08
N GLU A 145 21.96 -26.97 37.91
CA GLU A 145 21.48 -27.59 39.14
C GLU A 145 20.63 -28.83 38.85
N GLN A 146 19.75 -28.79 37.84
CA GLN A 146 18.94 -29.93 37.42
C GLN A 146 19.82 -31.07 36.83
N GLU A 147 20.84 -30.72 36.05
CA GLU A 147 21.86 -31.66 35.56
C GLU A 147 22.66 -32.26 36.72
N ALA A 148 23.13 -31.43 37.67
CA ALA A 148 23.86 -31.88 38.86
C ALA A 148 22.99 -32.75 39.78
N TYR A 149 21.70 -32.43 39.93
CA TYR A 149 20.74 -33.24 40.68
C TYR A 149 20.45 -34.57 39.99
N SER A 150 20.39 -34.59 38.66
CA SER A 150 20.30 -35.82 37.85
C SER A 150 21.55 -36.69 38.03
N VAL A 151 22.75 -36.10 37.98
CA VAL A 151 24.02 -36.78 38.23
C VAL A 151 24.08 -37.31 39.67
N LEU A 152 23.75 -36.51 40.69
CA LEU A 152 23.70 -36.94 42.09
C LEU A 152 22.65 -38.03 42.31
N THR A 153 21.50 -37.98 41.63
CA THR A 153 20.49 -39.04 41.67
C THR A 153 21.02 -40.33 41.05
N SER A 154 21.74 -40.26 39.92
CA SER A 154 22.39 -41.43 39.33
C SER A 154 23.47 -42.00 40.23
N GLN A 155 24.28 -41.16 40.89
CA GLN A 155 25.30 -41.59 41.86
C GLN A 155 24.66 -42.21 43.11
N CYS A 156 23.56 -41.65 43.63
CA CYS A 156 22.81 -42.24 44.74
C CYS A 156 22.18 -43.59 44.39
N ASN A 157 21.76 -43.79 43.14
CA ASN A 157 21.25 -45.08 42.67
C ASN A 157 22.40 -46.08 42.50
N ASN A 158 23.51 -45.68 41.86
CA ASN A 158 24.71 -46.52 41.74
C ASN A 158 25.26 -46.93 43.12
N MET A 159 25.30 -46.02 44.11
CA MET A 159 25.68 -46.36 45.48
C MET A 159 24.71 -47.38 46.11
N LYS A 160 23.40 -47.24 45.91
CA LYS A 160 22.41 -48.22 46.40
C LYS A 160 22.52 -49.57 45.70
N ASP A 161 22.80 -49.60 44.41
CA ASP A 161 22.99 -50.84 43.66
C ASP A 161 24.33 -51.50 44.01
N HIS A 162 25.35 -50.70 44.31
CA HIS A 162 26.58 -51.18 44.92
C HIS A 162 26.34 -51.72 46.34
N GLU A 163 25.52 -51.05 47.16
CA GLU A 163 25.19 -51.48 48.51
C GLU A 163 24.36 -52.78 48.50
N ARG A 164 23.42 -52.93 47.56
CA ARG A 164 22.73 -54.20 47.25
C ARG A 164 23.69 -55.28 46.78
N MET A 165 24.67 -54.95 45.93
CA MET A 165 25.69 -55.91 45.48
C MET A 165 26.60 -56.34 46.63
N ARG A 166 26.89 -55.43 47.56
CA ARG A 166 27.61 -55.68 48.80
C ARG A 166 26.81 -56.56 49.76
N GLU A 167 25.52 -56.31 49.94
CA GLU A 167 24.61 -57.18 50.69
C GLU A 167 24.53 -58.58 50.06
N ALA A 168 24.34 -58.67 48.74
CA ALA A 168 24.33 -59.93 48.01
C ALA A 168 25.65 -60.69 48.13
N TYR A 169 26.79 -60.00 48.04
CA TYR A 169 28.11 -60.59 48.26
C TYR A 169 28.29 -61.07 49.71
N ASN A 170 27.84 -60.30 50.71
CA ASN A 170 27.90 -60.70 52.11
C ASN A 170 27.00 -61.91 52.40
N ILE A 171 25.82 -61.99 51.78
CA ILE A 171 24.93 -63.15 51.84
C ILE A 171 25.62 -64.36 51.19
N LEU A 172 26.18 -64.21 49.99
CA LEU A 172 26.86 -65.29 49.27
C LEU A 172 28.11 -65.77 50.02
N LYS A 173 28.85 -64.84 50.65
CA LYS A 173 30.01 -65.16 51.49
C LYS A 173 29.59 -65.86 52.78
N SER A 174 28.50 -65.42 53.41
CA SER A 174 27.91 -66.09 54.56
C SER A 174 27.43 -67.50 54.22
N GLN A 175 26.84 -67.69 53.04
CA GLN A 175 26.45 -69.01 52.54
C GLN A 175 27.67 -69.89 52.28
N TYR A 176 28.71 -69.36 51.62
CA TYR A 176 29.95 -70.10 51.35
C TYR A 176 30.72 -70.47 52.62
N GLU A 177 30.68 -69.62 53.64
CA GLU A 177 31.26 -69.88 54.96
C GLU A 177 30.40 -70.82 55.80
N GLU A 178 29.07 -70.80 55.67
CA GLU A 178 28.19 -71.86 56.20
C GLU A 178 28.38 -73.20 55.47
N GLU A 179 28.65 -73.21 54.17
CA GLU A 179 28.99 -74.42 53.40
C GLU A 179 30.36 -74.97 53.80
N LEU A 180 31.41 -74.13 53.91
CA LEU A 180 32.73 -74.51 54.42
C LEU A 180 32.63 -75.11 55.83
N LYS A 181 31.89 -74.42 56.70
CA LYS A 181 31.56 -74.86 58.05
C LYS A 181 30.84 -76.19 58.07
N TRP A 182 29.80 -76.37 57.24
CA TRP A 182 29.08 -77.65 57.10
C TRP A 182 29.98 -78.75 56.52
N HIS A 183 30.94 -78.40 55.67
CA HIS A 183 31.90 -79.31 55.09
C HIS A 183 32.98 -79.73 56.10
N ASP A 184 33.50 -78.82 56.93
CA ASP A 184 34.39 -79.12 58.07
C ASP A 184 33.66 -79.91 59.15
N GLU A 185 32.42 -79.54 59.46
CA GLU A 185 31.55 -80.21 60.43
C GLU A 185 31.24 -81.64 59.96
N SER A 186 31.01 -81.85 58.65
CA SER A 186 30.90 -83.17 58.00
C SER A 186 32.23 -83.93 57.91
N LEU A 187 33.37 -83.26 57.75
CA LEU A 187 34.70 -83.90 57.73
C LEU A 187 35.11 -84.33 59.15
N MET A 188 34.68 -83.57 60.16
CA MET A 188 34.76 -83.96 61.58
C MET A 188 33.72 -85.03 61.94
N GLU A 189 32.56 -85.09 61.27
CA GLU A 189 31.61 -86.20 61.37
C GLU A 189 32.24 -87.48 60.78
N CYS A 190 32.78 -87.44 59.56
CA CYS A 190 33.53 -88.53 58.96
C CYS A 190 34.74 -88.95 59.79
N LYS A 191 35.50 -88.03 60.41
CA LYS A 191 36.58 -88.39 61.34
C LYS A 191 36.05 -89.05 62.61
N ARG A 192 34.92 -88.62 63.15
CA ARG A 192 34.28 -89.27 64.31
C ARG A 192 33.68 -90.62 63.93
N GLU A 193 33.19 -90.80 62.70
CA GLU A 193 32.80 -92.10 62.14
C GLU A 193 34.03 -93.00 61.88
N GLU A 194 35.16 -92.46 61.43
CA GLU A 194 36.42 -93.18 61.17
C GLU A 194 37.15 -93.56 62.46
N GLU A 195 37.16 -92.68 63.47
CA GLU A 195 37.58 -92.98 64.84
C GLU A 195 36.63 -93.98 65.50
N ALA A 196 35.31 -93.86 65.32
CA ALA A 196 34.36 -94.87 65.77
C ALA A 196 34.55 -96.21 65.02
N HIS A 197 34.88 -96.20 63.72
CA HIS A 197 35.22 -97.40 62.97
C HIS A 197 36.54 -98.01 63.44
N SER A 198 37.52 -97.19 63.83
CA SER A 198 38.79 -97.63 64.42
C SER A 198 38.57 -98.25 65.81
N VAL A 199 37.75 -97.62 66.65
CA VAL A 199 37.33 -98.16 67.96
C VAL A 199 36.54 -99.47 67.77
N LEU A 200 35.55 -99.52 66.88
CA LEU A 200 34.78 -100.72 66.56
C LEU A 200 35.67 -101.83 65.97
N MET A 201 36.64 -101.51 65.11
CA MET A 201 37.60 -102.48 64.58
C MET A 201 38.56 -102.97 65.68
N SER A 202 38.95 -102.14 66.64
CA SER A 202 39.72 -102.57 67.81
C SER A 202 38.90 -103.49 68.73
N GLN A 203 37.61 -103.21 68.92
CA GLN A 203 36.69 -104.05 69.67
C GLN A 203 36.41 -105.38 68.95
N CYS A 204 36.25 -105.37 67.62
CA CYS A 204 36.08 -106.59 66.81
C CYS A 204 37.35 -107.45 66.79
N ASN A 205 38.55 -106.85 66.76
CA ASN A 205 39.80 -107.60 66.86
C ASN A 205 39.99 -108.25 68.24
N ASN A 206 39.37 -107.71 69.29
CA ASN A 206 39.34 -108.30 70.64
C ASN A 206 38.23 -109.36 70.83
N MET A 207 37.44 -109.69 69.80
CA MET A 207 36.40 -110.73 69.83
C MET A 207 36.63 -111.83 68.78
N LYS A 208 37.85 -112.37 68.73
CA LYS A 208 38.21 -113.52 67.89
C LYS A 208 38.32 -114.84 68.66
N GLU A 209 37.28 -115.19 69.42
CA GLU A 209 37.10 -116.55 69.94
C GLU A 209 35.62 -116.84 70.22
N CYS A 210 34.93 -117.48 69.26
CA CYS A 210 33.67 -118.25 69.41
C CYS A 210 33.13 -118.70 68.03
N GLU A 211 33.75 -119.72 67.42
CA GLU A 211 33.19 -120.39 66.24
C GLU A 211 31.99 -121.26 66.66
N GLY A 212 30.76 -120.73 66.62
CA GLY A 212 29.61 -121.50 67.13
C GLY A 212 28.21 -120.89 67.02
N GLN A 213 27.89 -120.10 65.98
CA GLN A 213 26.54 -119.50 65.86
C GLN A 213 26.12 -119.07 64.43
N GLN A 214 26.51 -119.83 63.42
CA GLN A 214 26.48 -119.40 62.02
C GLN A 214 25.09 -119.43 61.33
N GLU A 215 24.09 -120.11 61.91
CA GLU A 215 22.78 -120.32 61.26
C GLU A 215 21.70 -119.29 61.65
N ALA A 216 21.50 -119.02 62.95
CA ALA A 216 20.53 -118.02 63.40
C ALA A 216 20.91 -116.60 62.90
N HIS A 217 22.21 -116.29 62.92
CA HIS A 217 22.73 -115.03 62.39
C HIS A 217 22.59 -114.93 60.86
N SER A 218 22.53 -116.05 60.14
CA SER A 218 22.26 -116.06 58.69
C SER A 218 20.82 -115.64 58.38
N VAL A 219 19.83 -116.21 59.08
CA VAL A 219 18.40 -115.90 58.83
C VAL A 219 18.06 -114.46 59.21
N LEU A 220 18.50 -113.98 60.38
CA LEU A 220 18.26 -112.60 60.81
C LEU A 220 19.00 -111.58 59.92
N LYS A 221 20.22 -111.89 59.48
CA LYS A 221 20.92 -111.07 58.49
C LYS A 221 20.14 -111.04 57.18
N SER A 222 19.73 -112.18 56.64
CA SER A 222 18.94 -112.28 55.40
C SER A 222 17.64 -111.46 55.46
N GLN A 223 16.90 -111.52 56.57
CA GLN A 223 15.68 -110.73 56.75
C GLN A 223 15.96 -109.23 56.91
N HIS A 224 17.01 -108.84 57.64
CA HIS A 224 17.43 -107.44 57.74
C HIS A 224 17.89 -106.89 56.38
N GLU A 225 18.70 -107.65 55.65
CA GLU A 225 19.26 -107.32 54.34
C GLU A 225 18.16 -107.23 53.27
N MET A 226 17.11 -108.05 53.37
CA MET A 226 15.87 -107.94 52.57
C MET A 226 15.05 -106.67 52.90
N ILE A 227 14.85 -106.36 54.18
CA ILE A 227 14.10 -105.15 54.58
C ILE A 227 14.89 -103.88 54.25
N LEU A 228 16.21 -103.89 54.45
CA LEU A 228 17.10 -102.79 54.08
C LEU A 228 17.18 -102.60 52.57
N THR A 229 17.26 -103.66 51.76
CA THR A 229 17.24 -103.53 50.29
C THR A 229 15.90 -102.98 49.81
N HIS A 230 14.77 -103.56 50.22
CA HIS A 230 13.44 -103.06 49.85
C HIS A 230 13.20 -101.60 50.28
N THR A 231 13.60 -101.22 51.50
CA THR A 231 13.45 -99.83 51.95
C THR A 231 14.40 -98.89 51.19
N LYS A 232 15.67 -99.25 51.03
CA LYS A 232 16.66 -98.49 50.24
C LYS A 232 16.26 -98.32 48.78
N GLU A 233 15.61 -99.31 48.17
CA GLU A 233 15.07 -99.23 46.82
C GLU A 233 13.82 -98.36 46.74
N SER A 234 12.85 -98.54 47.65
CA SER A 234 11.67 -97.66 47.73
C SER A 234 12.06 -96.19 47.98
N LEU A 235 13.13 -95.95 48.75
CA LEU A 235 13.66 -94.62 49.03
C LEU A 235 14.45 -94.06 47.84
N LYS A 236 15.29 -94.87 47.15
CA LYS A 236 15.91 -94.48 45.88
C LYS A 236 14.88 -94.05 44.84
N VAL A 237 13.78 -94.80 44.70
CA VAL A 237 12.68 -94.43 43.78
C VAL A 237 12.00 -93.13 44.21
N SER A 238 11.79 -92.94 45.51
CA SER A 238 11.17 -91.71 46.05
C SER A 238 12.08 -90.49 45.86
N LEU A 239 13.37 -90.62 46.14
CA LEU A 239 14.40 -89.59 45.97
C LEU A 239 14.56 -89.24 44.49
N ALA A 240 14.73 -90.22 43.60
CA ALA A 240 14.82 -90.00 42.16
C ALA A 240 13.52 -89.49 41.52
N VAL A 241 12.39 -89.45 42.25
CA VAL A 241 11.14 -88.78 41.87
C VAL A 241 11.05 -87.37 42.45
N ALA A 242 11.74 -87.06 43.55
CA ALA A 242 11.93 -85.71 44.05
C ALA A 242 12.96 -84.94 43.23
N GLU A 243 14.13 -85.55 42.96
CA GLU A 243 15.22 -84.98 42.15
C GLU A 243 14.71 -84.54 40.75
N ARG A 244 14.04 -85.43 40.02
CA ARG A 244 13.43 -85.10 38.72
C ARG A 244 12.33 -84.03 38.76
N LYS A 245 11.68 -83.82 39.92
CA LYS A 245 10.76 -82.68 40.10
C LYS A 245 11.53 -81.39 40.32
N CYS A 246 12.59 -81.41 41.13
CA CYS A 246 13.47 -80.27 41.31
C CYS A 246 14.09 -79.84 39.96
N GLU A 247 14.61 -80.78 39.17
CA GLU A 247 15.16 -80.54 37.83
C GLU A 247 14.13 -79.83 36.92
N GLN A 248 12.92 -80.39 36.78
CA GLN A 248 11.85 -79.79 35.97
C GLN A 248 11.45 -78.38 36.43
N VAL A 249 11.50 -78.11 37.74
CA VAL A 249 11.21 -76.78 38.28
C VAL A 249 12.38 -75.81 38.04
N PHE A 250 13.64 -76.25 38.13
CA PHE A 250 14.79 -75.43 37.75
C PHE A 250 14.81 -75.09 36.25
N GLU A 251 14.46 -76.03 35.37
CA GLU A 251 14.30 -75.79 33.93
C GLU A 251 13.21 -74.74 33.65
N PHE A 252 12.05 -74.87 34.31
CA PHE A 252 10.96 -73.91 34.21
C PHE A 252 11.38 -72.51 34.71
N ASN A 253 12.20 -72.44 35.75
CA ASN A 253 12.67 -71.16 36.31
C ASN A 253 13.66 -70.45 35.41
N ALA A 254 14.59 -71.19 34.78
CA ALA A 254 15.48 -70.65 33.77
C ALA A 254 14.70 -70.08 32.58
N GLN A 255 13.59 -70.72 32.18
CA GLN A 255 12.69 -70.20 31.16
C GLN A 255 11.90 -68.97 31.63
N LEU A 256 11.41 -68.93 32.88
CA LEU A 256 10.71 -67.76 33.43
C LEU A 256 11.61 -66.52 33.56
N GLU A 257 12.83 -66.65 34.06
CA GLU A 257 13.75 -65.50 34.16
C GLU A 257 14.20 -65.01 32.78
N LYS A 258 14.31 -65.90 31.79
CA LYS A 258 14.52 -65.54 30.38
C LYS A 258 13.33 -64.75 29.80
N GLU A 259 12.09 -65.19 30.03
CA GLU A 259 10.88 -64.49 29.60
C GLU A 259 10.73 -63.12 30.30
N LYS A 260 11.01 -63.06 31.61
CA LYS A 260 11.03 -61.83 32.43
C LYS A 260 12.08 -60.84 31.91
N SER A 261 13.28 -61.32 31.59
CA SER A 261 14.35 -60.51 30.98
C SER A 261 13.95 -59.96 29.61
N GLU A 262 13.31 -60.77 28.78
CA GLU A 262 12.84 -60.33 27.46
C GLU A 262 11.68 -59.30 27.58
N LEU A 263 10.72 -59.53 28.48
CA LEU A 263 9.67 -58.57 28.79
C LEU A 263 10.23 -57.25 29.33
N MET A 264 11.25 -57.29 30.19
CA MET A 264 11.93 -56.10 30.71
C MET A 264 12.61 -55.32 29.57
N TYR A 265 13.32 -56.01 28.65
CA TYR A 265 13.86 -55.38 27.44
C TYR A 265 12.77 -54.75 26.57
N ARG A 266 11.64 -55.44 26.36
CA ARG A 266 10.46 -54.91 25.62
C ARG A 266 9.88 -53.66 26.31
N VAL A 267 9.77 -53.63 27.64
CA VAL A 267 9.35 -52.45 28.43
C VAL A 267 10.31 -51.27 28.18
N HIS A 268 11.63 -51.47 28.32
CA HIS A 268 12.60 -50.39 28.10
C HIS A 268 12.63 -49.91 26.64
N LYS A 269 12.47 -50.82 25.66
CA LYS A 269 12.40 -50.46 24.24
C LYS A 269 11.16 -49.62 23.92
N LEU A 270 10.00 -50.00 24.46
CA LEU A 270 8.76 -49.22 24.32
C LEU A 270 8.82 -47.89 25.06
N GLY A 271 9.37 -47.85 26.29
CA GLY A 271 9.55 -46.61 27.05
C GLY A 271 10.41 -45.59 26.31
N ARG A 272 11.51 -46.02 25.66
CA ARG A 272 12.31 -45.16 24.78
C ARG A 272 11.58 -44.71 23.52
N LYS A 273 10.63 -45.50 22.99
CA LYS A 273 9.79 -45.08 21.85
C LYS A 273 8.74 -44.04 22.28
N VAL A 274 8.12 -44.23 23.45
CA VAL A 274 7.18 -43.26 24.05
C VAL A 274 7.85 -41.90 24.22
N GLY A 275 9.01 -41.83 24.88
CA GLY A 275 9.71 -40.55 25.09
C GLY A 275 10.08 -39.83 23.79
N LYS A 276 10.51 -40.57 22.76
CA LYS A 276 10.79 -40.00 21.41
C LYS A 276 9.54 -39.48 20.71
N LEU A 277 8.39 -40.15 20.87
CA LEU A 277 7.12 -39.68 20.30
C LEU A 277 6.58 -38.46 21.06
N GLU A 278 6.74 -38.42 22.38
CA GLU A 278 6.40 -37.26 23.22
C GLU A 278 7.30 -36.04 22.89
N GLU A 279 8.58 -36.27 22.55
CA GLU A 279 9.54 -35.28 22.05
C GLU A 279 9.15 -34.75 20.65
N MET A 280 8.94 -35.63 19.66
CA MET A 280 8.56 -35.23 18.29
C MET A 280 7.19 -34.54 18.23
N LEU A 281 6.22 -34.95 19.06
CA LEU A 281 4.91 -34.29 19.13
C LEU A 281 5.02 -32.87 19.68
N TYR A 282 5.89 -32.64 20.67
CA TYR A 282 6.14 -31.29 21.21
C TYR A 282 6.79 -30.37 20.16
N ASP A 283 7.79 -30.86 19.42
CA ASP A 283 8.42 -30.09 18.34
C ASP A 283 7.44 -29.81 17.18
N ALA A 284 6.54 -30.75 16.88
CA ALA A 284 5.44 -30.54 15.94
C ALA A 284 4.49 -29.44 16.46
N ASP A 285 3.91 -29.57 17.65
CA ASP A 285 3.00 -28.57 18.23
C ASP A 285 3.63 -27.17 18.27
N MET A 286 4.92 -27.05 18.62
CA MET A 286 5.65 -25.79 18.64
C MET A 286 5.86 -25.19 17.24
N THR A 287 6.24 -25.99 16.24
CA THR A 287 6.44 -25.48 14.87
C THR A 287 5.12 -25.12 14.20
N CYS A 288 4.07 -25.94 14.37
CA CYS A 288 2.74 -25.64 13.85
C CYS A 288 2.09 -24.46 14.60
N GLY A 289 2.39 -24.26 15.88
CA GLY A 289 2.01 -23.07 16.64
C GLY A 289 2.67 -21.79 16.13
N ALA A 290 3.96 -21.83 15.80
CA ALA A 290 4.66 -20.71 15.18
C ALA A 290 4.08 -20.36 13.80
N ILE A 291 3.87 -21.36 12.94
CA ILE A 291 3.31 -21.16 11.59
C ILE A 291 1.86 -20.65 11.66
N LYS A 292 1.05 -21.09 12.64
CA LYS A 292 -0.28 -20.50 12.90
C LYS A 292 -0.19 -19.03 13.31
N GLN A 293 0.74 -18.67 14.22
CA GLN A 293 0.91 -17.28 14.63
C GLN A 293 1.38 -16.41 13.46
N ASP A 294 2.34 -16.89 12.66
CA ASP A 294 2.77 -16.16 11.48
C ASP A 294 1.60 -16.06 10.49
N HIS A 295 0.87 -17.14 10.18
CA HIS A 295 -0.33 -17.09 9.32
C HIS A 295 -1.47 -16.18 9.84
N GLU A 296 -1.56 -15.87 11.14
CA GLU A 296 -2.55 -14.91 11.66
C GLU A 296 -2.01 -13.47 11.78
N ARG A 297 -0.74 -13.23 12.15
CA ARG A 297 -0.08 -11.91 11.89
C ARG A 297 -0.13 -11.56 10.41
N MET A 298 -0.10 -12.60 9.60
CA MET A 298 -0.32 -12.55 8.19
C MET A 298 -1.80 -12.18 7.95
N LYS A 299 -2.79 -12.96 8.37
CA LYS A 299 -4.19 -12.70 8.01
C LYS A 299 -4.84 -11.45 8.65
N GLU A 300 -4.43 -11.02 9.84
CA GLU A 300 -4.74 -9.69 10.43
C GLU A 300 -4.40 -8.59 9.43
N ALA A 301 -3.21 -8.74 8.87
CA ALA A 301 -2.75 -7.98 7.74
C ALA A 301 -3.48 -8.43 6.44
N TYR A 302 -4.83 -8.39 6.45
CA TYR A 302 -5.77 -8.37 5.33
C TYR A 302 -6.84 -7.24 5.51
N ASN A 303 -6.56 -6.26 6.38
CA ASN A 303 -7.26 -4.98 6.53
C ASN A 303 -6.30 -3.77 6.35
N ILE A 304 -6.71 -2.66 5.71
CA ILE A 304 -5.87 -1.67 4.96
C ILE A 304 -5.34 -2.19 3.61
N LEU A 305 -4.06 -2.39 3.27
CA LEU A 305 -3.53 -2.50 1.88
C LEU A 305 -4.39 -3.15 0.75
N LYS A 306 -5.22 -4.19 0.93
CA LYS A 306 -6.32 -4.56 -0.01
C LYS A 306 -7.40 -3.48 -0.09
N SER A 307 -7.92 -3.05 1.05
CA SER A 307 -8.89 -1.97 1.17
C SER A 307 -8.30 -0.55 1.02
N GLN A 308 -7.00 -0.35 1.26
CA GLN A 308 -6.19 0.79 0.80
C GLN A 308 -6.09 0.75 -0.73
N TYR A 309 -5.98 -0.44 -1.34
CA TYR A 309 -6.12 -0.62 -2.79
C TYR A 309 -7.56 -0.39 -3.26
N GLU A 310 -8.60 -0.75 -2.50
CA GLU A 310 -10.01 -0.38 -2.80
C GLU A 310 -10.26 1.13 -2.63
N GLU A 311 -9.64 1.81 -1.64
CA GLU A 311 -9.66 3.26 -1.46
C GLU A 311 -8.88 3.99 -2.55
N GLU A 312 -7.72 3.47 -2.95
CA GLU A 312 -6.88 4.01 -4.03
C GLU A 312 -7.56 3.83 -5.40
N LEU A 313 -8.19 2.68 -5.66
CA LEU A 313 -9.05 2.46 -6.83
C LEU A 313 -10.25 3.44 -6.85
N LYS A 314 -10.88 3.67 -5.70
CA LYS A 314 -11.96 4.67 -5.57
C LYS A 314 -11.44 6.09 -5.82
N TRP A 315 -10.24 6.42 -5.33
CA TRP A 315 -9.59 7.70 -5.59
C TRP A 315 -9.19 7.87 -7.06
N HIS A 316 -8.72 6.79 -7.71
CA HIS A 316 -8.44 6.70 -9.14
C HIS A 316 -9.70 7.02 -9.97
N ASP A 317 -10.84 6.42 -9.64
CA ASP A 317 -12.11 6.65 -10.34
C ASP A 317 -12.66 8.08 -10.11
N GLU A 318 -12.66 8.56 -8.87
CA GLU A 318 -13.01 9.96 -8.56
C GLU A 318 -12.07 10.95 -9.29
N SER A 319 -10.79 10.60 -9.40
CA SER A 319 -9.76 11.35 -10.11
C SER A 319 -9.93 11.36 -11.63
N LEU A 320 -10.26 10.23 -12.26
CA LEU A 320 -10.58 10.14 -13.68
C LEU A 320 -11.79 11.02 -14.02
N MET A 321 -12.82 10.94 -13.18
CA MET A 321 -14.04 11.73 -13.33
C MET A 321 -13.78 13.24 -13.18
N GLU A 322 -12.95 13.67 -12.22
CA GLU A 322 -12.58 15.09 -12.10
C GLU A 322 -11.69 15.55 -13.26
N ARG A 323 -10.74 14.71 -13.70
CA ARG A 323 -9.88 15.01 -14.85
C ARG A 323 -10.68 15.21 -16.14
N GLU A 324 -11.76 14.45 -16.33
CA GLU A 324 -12.67 14.65 -17.46
C GLU A 324 -13.51 15.93 -17.32
N ARG A 325 -13.85 16.38 -16.10
CA ARG A 325 -14.45 17.71 -15.86
C ARG A 325 -13.47 18.84 -16.20
N GLU A 326 -12.22 18.77 -15.73
CA GLU A 326 -11.15 19.73 -16.08
C GLU A 326 -10.94 19.79 -17.61
N ARG A 327 -10.91 18.64 -18.28
CA ARG A 327 -10.77 18.52 -19.74
C ARG A 327 -11.94 19.14 -20.51
N ASN A 328 -13.19 18.92 -20.08
CA ASN A 328 -14.36 19.55 -20.70
C ASN A 328 -14.38 21.06 -20.48
N ALA A 329 -14.02 21.55 -19.28
CA ALA A 329 -13.86 22.98 -19.02
C ALA A 329 -12.75 23.59 -19.91
N HIS A 330 -11.65 22.88 -20.16
CA HIS A 330 -10.62 23.30 -21.12
C HIS A 330 -11.14 23.38 -22.56
N ASN A 331 -11.91 22.39 -23.01
CA ASN A 331 -12.47 22.37 -24.36
C ASN A 331 -13.48 23.51 -24.61
N ILE A 332 -14.30 23.85 -23.61
CA ILE A 332 -15.19 25.02 -23.65
C ILE A 332 -14.38 26.32 -23.78
N LEU A 333 -13.38 26.53 -22.92
CA LEU A 333 -12.52 27.73 -22.96
C LEU A 333 -11.74 27.85 -24.28
N ARG A 334 -11.29 26.71 -24.85
CA ARG A 334 -10.68 26.63 -26.18
C ARG A 334 -11.64 27.05 -27.29
N SER A 335 -12.92 26.66 -27.20
CA SER A 335 -13.96 27.08 -28.13
C SER A 335 -14.23 28.59 -28.06
N GLU A 336 -14.39 29.15 -26.85
CA GLU A 336 -14.51 30.60 -26.63
C GLU A 336 -13.32 31.37 -27.24
N CYS A 337 -12.09 30.92 -26.96
CA CYS A 337 -10.86 31.48 -27.53
C CYS A 337 -10.89 31.50 -29.06
N ASN A 338 -11.34 30.42 -29.69
CA ASN A 338 -11.38 30.32 -31.15
C ASN A 338 -12.46 31.22 -31.77
N GLN A 339 -13.65 31.28 -31.19
CA GLN A 339 -14.71 32.20 -31.63
C GLN A 339 -14.24 33.67 -31.51
N MET A 340 -13.56 34.01 -30.42
CA MET A 340 -13.04 35.33 -30.14
C MET A 340 -11.88 35.73 -31.07
N LYS A 341 -11.01 34.78 -31.47
CA LYS A 341 -9.99 34.99 -32.52
C LYS A 341 -10.64 35.43 -33.84
N VAL A 342 -11.77 34.84 -34.22
CA VAL A 342 -12.55 35.26 -35.41
C VAL A 342 -13.16 36.65 -35.23
N SER A 343 -13.82 36.92 -34.09
CA SER A 343 -14.41 38.24 -33.81
C SER A 343 -13.37 39.38 -33.79
N LEU A 344 -12.16 39.11 -33.31
CA LEU A 344 -11.04 40.06 -33.34
C LEU A 344 -10.58 40.36 -34.77
N ALA A 345 -10.44 39.34 -35.62
CA ALA A 345 -10.10 39.53 -37.03
C ALA A 345 -11.16 40.36 -37.77
N GLU A 346 -12.45 40.09 -37.53
CA GLU A 346 -13.54 40.89 -38.08
C GLU A 346 -13.51 42.36 -37.62
N ALA A 347 -13.26 42.62 -36.33
CA ALA A 347 -13.21 43.97 -35.78
C ALA A 347 -12.03 44.77 -36.36
N VAL A 348 -10.86 44.14 -36.51
CA VAL A 348 -9.67 44.76 -37.10
C VAL A 348 -9.87 45.08 -38.58
N GLU A 349 -10.50 44.20 -39.35
CA GLU A 349 -10.77 44.46 -40.77
C GLU A 349 -11.85 45.54 -40.96
N LYS A 350 -12.89 45.58 -40.12
CA LYS A 350 -13.88 46.67 -40.09
C LYS A 350 -13.23 48.03 -39.74
N TYR A 351 -12.31 48.07 -38.77
CA TYR A 351 -11.50 49.25 -38.48
C TYR A 351 -10.67 49.71 -39.68
N LYS A 352 -9.96 48.78 -40.34
CA LYS A 352 -9.16 49.06 -41.54
C LYS A 352 -9.99 49.66 -42.68
N GLN A 353 -11.18 49.11 -42.95
CA GLN A 353 -12.10 49.63 -43.96
C GLN A 353 -12.63 51.04 -43.59
N ALA A 354 -12.96 51.27 -42.32
CA ALA A 354 -13.34 52.61 -41.85
C ALA A 354 -12.21 53.64 -42.00
N MET A 355 -10.95 53.25 -41.74
CA MET A 355 -9.79 54.13 -41.93
C MET A 355 -9.51 54.45 -43.41
N GLU A 356 -9.70 53.50 -44.32
CA GLU A 356 -9.59 53.75 -45.77
C GLU A 356 -10.66 54.73 -46.25
N CYS A 357 -11.89 54.61 -45.76
CA CYS A 357 -12.98 55.55 -46.04
C CYS A 357 -12.65 56.98 -45.54
N ASN A 358 -12.07 57.11 -44.33
CA ASN A 358 -11.65 58.42 -43.79
C ASN A 358 -10.67 59.10 -44.75
N ALA A 359 -9.61 58.41 -45.17
CA ALA A 359 -8.62 58.94 -46.10
C ALA A 359 -9.23 59.36 -47.46
N GLN A 360 -10.19 58.60 -47.98
CA GLN A 360 -10.93 58.99 -49.19
C GLN A 360 -11.79 60.25 -48.99
N LEU A 361 -12.38 60.44 -47.81
CA LEU A 361 -13.18 61.62 -47.47
C LEU A 361 -12.33 62.85 -47.16
N GLU A 362 -11.13 62.70 -46.58
CA GLU A 362 -10.15 63.78 -46.39
C GLU A 362 -9.61 64.32 -47.72
N ASN A 363 -9.31 63.42 -48.67
CA ASN A 363 -8.92 63.81 -50.03
C ASN A 363 -10.04 64.61 -50.72
N LYS A 364 -11.30 64.13 -50.67
CA LYS A 364 -12.45 64.87 -51.22
C LYS A 364 -12.67 66.24 -50.55
N ASN A 365 -12.51 66.33 -49.23
CA ASN A 365 -12.59 67.61 -48.51
C ASN A 365 -11.50 68.59 -49.01
N SER A 366 -10.29 68.08 -49.26
CA SER A 366 -9.16 68.86 -49.79
C SER A 366 -9.44 69.37 -51.21
N ASP A 367 -9.94 68.51 -52.10
CA ASP A 367 -10.31 68.86 -53.48
C ASP A 367 -11.47 69.88 -53.53
N LEU A 368 -12.47 69.73 -52.67
CA LEU A 368 -13.59 70.68 -52.56
C LEU A 368 -13.13 72.02 -51.97
N MET A 369 -12.26 72.02 -50.95
CA MET A 369 -11.71 73.25 -50.38
C MET A 369 -10.84 74.01 -51.38
N TYR A 370 -10.05 73.30 -52.21
CA TYR A 370 -9.32 73.92 -53.32
C TYR A 370 -10.27 74.57 -54.35
N GLN A 371 -11.40 73.93 -54.66
CA GLN A 371 -12.44 74.50 -55.52
C GLN A 371 -13.13 75.72 -54.91
N VAL A 372 -13.46 75.69 -53.60
CA VAL A 372 -14.00 76.85 -52.87
C VAL A 372 -13.05 78.04 -53.00
N ASN A 373 -11.76 77.86 -52.68
CA ASN A 373 -10.76 78.93 -52.73
C ASN A 373 -10.59 79.49 -54.16
N THR A 374 -10.57 78.61 -55.18
CA THR A 374 -10.46 79.00 -56.59
C THR A 374 -11.69 79.78 -57.07
N LEU A 375 -12.89 79.36 -56.66
CA LEU A 375 -14.14 80.07 -56.97
C LEU A 375 -14.26 81.39 -56.20
N GLN A 376 -13.84 81.46 -54.94
CA GLN A 376 -13.78 82.74 -54.19
C GLN A 376 -12.82 83.73 -54.87
N GLY A 377 -11.63 83.30 -55.26
CA GLY A 377 -10.71 84.13 -56.06
C GLY A 377 -11.34 84.61 -57.37
N SER A 378 -12.08 83.74 -58.05
CA SER A 378 -12.84 84.10 -59.27
C SER A 378 -13.98 85.09 -59.00
N VAL A 379 -14.71 84.95 -57.89
CA VAL A 379 -15.74 85.90 -57.45
C VAL A 379 -15.12 87.26 -57.15
N GLN A 380 -14.01 87.31 -56.43
CA GLN A 380 -13.36 88.58 -56.11
C GLN A 380 -12.74 89.24 -57.34
N GLN A 381 -12.12 88.49 -58.26
CA GLN A 381 -11.68 89.03 -59.54
C GLN A 381 -12.86 89.59 -60.35
N LEU A 382 -13.97 88.85 -60.47
CA LEU A 382 -15.16 89.34 -61.18
C LEU A 382 -15.81 90.54 -60.48
N LYS A 383 -15.78 90.62 -59.15
CA LYS A 383 -16.20 91.82 -58.41
C LYS A 383 -15.27 93.00 -58.67
N VAL A 384 -13.95 92.79 -58.80
CA VAL A 384 -12.99 93.83 -59.18
C VAL A 384 -13.20 94.25 -60.64
N GLU A 385 -13.39 93.33 -61.58
CA GLU A 385 -13.71 93.65 -62.98
C GLU A 385 -15.08 94.32 -63.11
N LEU A 386 -16.08 93.90 -62.33
CA LEU A 386 -17.41 94.51 -62.28
C LEU A 386 -17.36 95.89 -61.64
N SER A 387 -16.60 96.11 -60.57
CA SER A 387 -16.42 97.44 -59.99
C SER A 387 -15.46 98.32 -60.79
N GLN A 388 -14.56 97.76 -61.61
CA GLN A 388 -13.76 98.50 -62.60
C GLN A 388 -14.53 98.82 -63.88
N THR A 389 -15.53 98.02 -64.26
CA THR A 389 -16.42 98.31 -65.39
C THR A 389 -17.59 99.19 -64.99
N TYR A 390 -18.12 99.06 -63.78
CA TYR A 390 -18.87 100.13 -63.13
C TYR A 390 -17.99 101.37 -63.09
N ARG A 391 -16.80 101.41 -62.44
CA ARG A 391 -15.78 102.50 -62.62
C ARG A 391 -15.29 102.77 -64.06
N LYS A 392 -15.85 102.19 -65.12
CA LYS A 392 -15.70 102.69 -66.50
C LYS A 392 -16.97 103.33 -67.01
N CYS A 393 -18.13 102.70 -66.85
CA CYS A 393 -19.43 103.36 -67.03
C CYS A 393 -19.61 104.51 -66.03
N ASP A 394 -18.74 104.55 -65.02
CA ASP A 394 -18.67 105.45 -63.89
C ASP A 394 -17.36 106.30 -63.92
N MET A 395 -16.30 105.91 -64.64
CA MET A 395 -15.42 106.96 -65.24
C MET A 395 -16.14 107.73 -66.37
N ILE A 396 -17.34 107.28 -66.72
CA ILE A 396 -18.38 107.98 -67.48
C ILE A 396 -19.50 108.53 -66.51
N THR A 397 -19.48 108.20 -65.18
CA THR A 397 -20.36 108.66 -64.04
C THR A 397 -19.77 108.73 -62.54
N VAL A 398 -19.40 107.64 -61.75
CA VAL A 398 -18.67 107.49 -60.35
C VAL A 398 -17.70 106.23 -59.82
N GLU A 399 -17.93 105.32 -58.72
CA GLU A 399 -17.01 104.41 -57.72
C GLU A 399 -17.47 103.09 -56.74
N SER A 400 -16.65 102.15 -56.00
CA SER A 400 -16.98 100.97 -54.90
C SER A 400 -16.00 99.76 -54.22
N LEU A 401 -16.31 98.91 -53.08
CA LEU A 401 -15.99 97.38 -52.54
C LEU A 401 -15.46 96.72 -51.04
N SER A 402 -15.39 95.32 -50.64
CA SER A 402 -15.27 94.52 -49.21
C SER A 402 -14.73 92.93 -48.87
N GLU A 403 -14.57 92.28 -47.57
CA GLU A 403 -14.59 90.74 -46.99
C GLU A 403 -13.87 90.09 -45.57
N ALA A 404 -13.93 88.74 -44.99
CA ALA A 404 -13.39 88.07 -43.59
C ALA A 404 -13.20 86.42 -43.11
N GLU A 405 -12.81 85.93 -41.79
CA GLU A 405 -12.14 84.62 -41.03
C GLU A 405 -12.67 83.35 -39.99
N GLU A 406 -11.89 82.33 -39.29
CA GLU A 406 -12.25 81.11 -38.23
C GLU A 406 -11.30 80.25 -37.07
N LYS A 407 -11.40 78.88 -36.59
CA LYS A 407 -11.04 78.07 -35.20
C LYS A 407 -10.44 76.47 -35.06
N ASN A 408 -10.22 75.41 -34.08
CA ASN A 408 -10.39 74.68 -32.62
C ASN A 408 -9.31 73.47 -32.07
N GLN A 409 -9.18 72.34 -31.14
CA GLN A 409 -9.74 71.22 -30.08
C GLN A 409 -8.74 70.17 -29.13
N LYS A 410 -9.07 69.10 -28.20
CA LYS A 410 -8.18 68.12 -27.20
C LYS A 410 -8.65 66.68 -26.38
N VAL A 411 -7.83 65.70 -25.67
CA VAL A 411 -8.12 64.28 -24.86
C VAL A 411 -7.22 63.52 -23.61
N GLU A 412 -7.39 62.22 -23.00
CA GLU A 412 -6.86 61.44 -21.64
C GLU A 412 -6.71 59.76 -21.32
N VAL A 413 -6.17 59.05 -20.14
CA VAL A 413 -6.00 57.45 -19.74
C VAL A 413 -5.50 56.73 -18.26
N SER A 414 -5.56 55.34 -17.81
CA SER A 414 -5.03 54.49 -16.50
C SER A 414 -5.21 52.82 -16.27
N SER A 415 -4.89 51.74 -15.31
CA SER A 415 -4.01 51.11 -14.09
C SER A 415 -4.29 49.60 -13.32
N ALA A 416 -3.43 48.67 -12.59
CA ALA A 416 -3.71 47.28 -11.75
C ALA A 416 -2.66 46.31 -10.77
N PRO A 417 -2.98 45.17 -9.89
CA PRO A 417 -2.14 44.26 -8.82
C PRO A 417 -2.40 42.66 -8.25
N VAL A 418 -1.57 41.80 -7.37
CA VAL A 418 -1.80 40.33 -6.66
C VAL A 418 -0.73 39.44 -5.63
N ASP A 419 -1.00 38.33 -4.70
CA ASP A 419 -0.06 37.23 -3.88
C ASP A 419 -0.55 35.97 -2.80
N SER A 420 0.19 34.84 -2.24
CA SER A 420 -0.01 33.78 -0.97
C SER A 420 0.75 32.29 -0.60
N LYS A 421 0.91 31.59 0.68
CA LYS A 421 1.39 30.08 1.12
C LYS A 421 1.66 29.41 2.66
N ARG A 422 1.57 28.02 2.95
CA ARG A 422 2.27 26.91 3.89
C ARG A 422 2.09 26.53 5.47
N SER A 423 1.96 25.20 5.88
CA SER A 423 2.71 24.36 6.97
C SER A 423 2.03 23.50 8.13
N ASN A 424 2.35 22.17 8.27
CA ASN A 424 2.41 21.15 9.42
C ASN A 424 1.38 21.10 10.60
N LEU A 425 1.11 20.01 11.38
CA LEU A 425 1.56 18.58 11.52
C LEU A 425 0.45 17.75 12.27
N GLU A 426 0.53 16.41 12.29
CA GLU A 426 -0.03 15.36 13.22
C GLU A 426 -1.30 15.66 14.08
N ASP A 427 -2.28 14.76 14.27
CA ASP A 427 -2.15 13.33 14.61
C ASP A 427 -3.51 12.57 14.52
N ARG A 428 -3.48 11.23 14.65
CA ARG A 428 -4.61 10.28 14.86
C ARG A 428 -5.63 10.06 13.72
N LEU A 429 -5.38 9.04 12.92
CA LEU A 429 -6.17 7.79 12.81
C LEU A 429 -5.28 6.80 12.01
N ARG A 430 -4.71 5.72 12.55
CA ARG A 430 -5.23 4.60 13.36
C ARG A 430 -6.26 3.75 12.60
N GLU A 431 -5.88 2.48 12.47
CA GLU A 431 -6.67 1.29 12.08
C GLU A 431 -7.21 1.29 10.64
N LEU A 432 -6.88 0.28 9.83
CA LEU A 432 -6.38 -1.08 10.19
C LEU A 432 -4.85 -1.36 9.98
N GLU A 433 -4.42 -2.37 9.21
CA GLU A 433 -3.49 -3.43 9.72
C GLU A 433 -2.46 -4.13 8.76
N GLU A 434 -2.52 -3.96 7.43
CA GLU A 434 -1.88 -4.77 6.34
C GLU A 434 -0.35 -4.67 6.08
N LEU A 435 0.33 -5.61 5.38
CA LEU A 435 -0.15 -6.74 4.53
C LEU A 435 0.60 -8.08 4.74
N LEU A 436 -0.17 -9.18 4.85
CA LEU A 436 0.09 -10.62 4.99
C LEU A 436 1.58 -11.07 5.13
N CYS A 437 2.10 -11.03 6.38
CA CYS A 437 3.40 -11.53 6.88
C CYS A 437 3.81 -13.02 6.58
N GLU A 438 4.05 -13.40 5.32
CA GLU A 438 4.74 -14.65 4.99
C GLU A 438 6.23 -14.42 4.68
N ALA A 439 7.16 -15.35 4.95
CA ALA A 439 7.00 -16.71 5.46
C ALA A 439 8.26 -17.20 6.20
N HIS A 440 8.14 -18.41 6.77
CA HIS A 440 9.16 -19.48 6.79
C HIS A 440 10.61 -19.15 7.18
N ARG A 441 11.11 -19.89 8.19
CA ARG A 441 12.50 -20.39 8.17
C ARG A 441 12.63 -21.75 8.86
N GLU A 442 13.64 -22.51 8.46
CA GLU A 442 13.83 -23.93 8.81
C GLU A 442 15.33 -24.24 9.04
N CYS A 443 15.66 -25.22 9.91
CA CYS A 443 16.96 -25.93 10.06
C CYS A 443 18.20 -25.11 10.58
N GLU A 444 19.24 -25.64 11.29
CA GLU A 444 19.63 -27.01 11.77
C GLU A 444 20.87 -27.03 12.77
N ARG A 445 21.07 -28.12 13.60
CA ARG A 445 22.35 -28.72 14.22
C ARG A 445 23.05 -28.11 15.50
N LYS A 446 23.85 -28.76 16.43
CA LYS A 446 24.44 -30.14 16.76
C LYS A 446 25.14 -30.29 18.23
N ASN A 447 25.24 -31.45 19.01
CA ASN A 447 26.01 -31.68 20.36
C ASN A 447 26.24 -33.17 21.00
N LYS A 448 27.00 -33.47 22.16
CA LYS A 448 27.35 -34.86 22.81
C LYS A 448 28.17 -35.04 24.22
N GLU A 449 28.10 -36.21 25.01
CA GLU A 449 29.20 -37.12 25.74
C GLU A 449 29.49 -37.39 27.40
N CYS A 450 29.65 -38.67 28.10
CA CYS A 450 29.55 -39.20 29.66
C CYS A 450 30.45 -40.38 30.54
N LYS A 451 30.24 -40.99 31.86
CA LYS A 451 31.01 -42.14 32.79
C LYS A 451 30.70 -42.69 34.39
N ARG A 452 31.09 -43.91 35.09
CA ARG A 452 31.18 -44.40 36.67
C ARG A 452 31.57 -45.93 37.34
N GLU A 453 31.72 -46.31 38.74
CA GLU A 453 32.25 -47.62 39.60
C GLU A 453 31.93 -47.89 41.26
N GLU A 454 32.30 -48.79 42.37
CA GLU A 454 32.53 -50.30 43.01
C GLU A 454 32.80 -50.55 44.71
N GLU A 455 32.98 -51.56 45.77
CA GLU A 455 33.10 -53.10 46.35
C GLU A 455 32.75 -53.62 47.98
N ALA A 456 32.84 -54.93 48.63
CA ALA A 456 33.00 -55.53 50.18
C ALA A 456 33.01 -57.14 50.83
N HIS A 457 32.60 -57.64 52.13
CA HIS A 457 32.86 -59.02 53.02
C HIS A 457 32.02 -59.50 54.44
N SER A 458 31.90 -60.62 55.39
CA SER A 458 32.31 -62.10 55.95
C SER A 458 31.60 -62.92 57.28
N VAL A 459 31.73 -64.29 57.72
CA VAL A 459 31.18 -65.22 58.95
C VAL A 459 31.85 -66.64 59.61
N LEU A 460 31.20 -67.70 60.34
CA LEU A 460 31.72 -68.86 61.35
C LEU A 460 30.96 -70.31 61.86
N THR A 461 31.57 -71.43 62.53
CA THR A 461 31.17 -72.62 63.60
C THR A 461 31.22 -74.30 63.50
N SER A 462 30.77 -75.28 64.46
CA SER A 462 31.04 -76.87 64.55
C SER A 462 30.33 -78.01 65.57
N GLN A 463 30.50 -79.44 65.51
CA GLN A 463 29.72 -80.71 66.14
C GLN A 463 30.40 -82.09 66.81
N CYS A 464 29.70 -83.20 67.34
CA CYS A 464 30.14 -84.57 68.03
C CYS A 464 29.25 -85.99 68.05
N ASN A 465 29.62 -87.23 68.65
CA ASN A 465 28.94 -88.67 68.68
C ASN A 465 29.46 -89.82 69.79
N ASN A 466 29.20 -91.19 70.15
CA ASN A 466 28.32 -92.50 70.00
C ASN A 466 28.49 -93.77 71.09
N MET A 467 27.92 -95.08 71.09
CA MET A 467 27.94 -96.26 72.19
C MET A 467 27.54 -97.87 71.96
N LYS A 468 27.65 -98.93 72.91
CA LYS A 468 27.39 -100.52 72.82
C LYS A 468 27.28 -101.53 74.13
N GLU A 469 26.77 -102.86 74.20
CA GLU A 469 26.92 -103.99 75.33
C GLU A 469 26.83 -105.66 75.18
N CYS A 470 26.31 -106.61 76.11
CA CYS A 470 26.75 -108.09 76.51
C CYS A 470 25.87 -109.51 76.64
N GLU A 471 25.48 -110.25 77.81
CA GLU A 471 24.81 -111.62 78.13
C GLU A 471 24.36 -112.42 76.90
N GLY A 472 25.25 -113.16 76.26
CA GLY A 472 25.50 -113.13 74.81
C GLY A 472 24.62 -113.83 73.78
N GLN A 473 23.58 -114.60 74.14
CA GLN A 473 22.50 -114.82 73.16
C GLN A 473 21.31 -113.92 73.47
N GLN A 474 21.04 -113.57 74.74
CA GLN A 474 19.91 -112.69 75.04
C GLN A 474 20.27 -111.20 74.98
N GLU A 475 21.38 -110.75 75.56
CA GLU A 475 21.97 -109.44 75.28
C GLU A 475 22.62 -109.40 73.90
N ALA A 476 23.44 -110.32 73.37
CA ALA A 476 23.91 -110.09 71.98
C ALA A 476 22.77 -110.19 70.93
N HIS A 477 21.64 -110.87 71.18
CA HIS A 477 20.42 -110.66 70.38
C HIS A 477 19.65 -109.41 70.80
N SER A 478 19.66 -108.95 72.05
CA SER A 478 19.02 -107.68 72.46
C SER A 478 19.87 -106.44 72.13
N VAL A 479 21.15 -106.62 71.80
CA VAL A 479 22.17 -105.65 71.42
C VAL A 479 22.32 -105.69 69.91
N LEU A 480 22.32 -106.85 69.25
CA LEU A 480 22.07 -106.87 67.80
C LEU A 480 20.66 -106.37 67.49
N LYS A 481 19.63 -106.70 68.29
CA LYS A 481 18.29 -106.12 68.10
C LYS A 481 18.28 -104.64 68.46
N SER A 482 18.83 -104.18 69.58
CA SER A 482 18.82 -102.74 69.89
C SER A 482 19.73 -101.94 68.96
N GLN A 483 20.85 -102.50 68.46
CA GLN A 483 21.67 -101.89 67.41
C GLN A 483 20.96 -101.89 66.06
N HIS A 484 20.29 -102.97 65.67
CA HIS A 484 19.46 -103.04 64.45
C HIS A 484 18.27 -102.10 64.53
N GLU A 485 17.61 -102.02 65.69
CA GLU A 485 16.46 -101.14 65.96
C GLU A 485 16.93 -99.68 66.06
N MET A 486 18.10 -99.40 66.66
CA MET A 486 18.80 -98.10 66.67
C MET A 486 19.28 -97.70 65.27
N ILE A 487 19.82 -98.61 64.47
CA ILE A 487 20.23 -98.35 63.08
C ILE A 487 18.99 -98.12 62.23
N LEU A 488 17.90 -98.86 62.44
CA LEU A 488 16.62 -98.60 61.77
C LEU A 488 15.97 -97.29 62.22
N THR A 489 16.05 -96.88 63.49
CA THR A 489 15.55 -95.55 63.90
C THR A 489 16.45 -94.44 63.38
N HIS A 490 17.77 -94.54 63.56
CA HIS A 490 18.76 -93.55 63.12
C HIS A 490 18.73 -93.36 61.60
N THR A 491 18.72 -94.44 60.81
CA THR A 491 18.55 -94.32 59.34
C THR A 491 17.18 -93.73 59.01
N LYS A 492 16.08 -94.20 59.60
CA LYS A 492 14.73 -93.65 59.38
C LYS A 492 14.61 -92.18 59.80
N GLU A 493 15.39 -91.71 60.76
CA GLU A 493 15.39 -90.32 61.24
C GLU A 493 16.29 -89.43 60.43
N SER A 494 17.50 -89.88 60.08
CA SER A 494 18.34 -89.29 59.03
C SER A 494 17.55 -89.11 57.72
N LEU A 495 16.86 -90.16 57.26
CA LEU A 495 16.03 -90.15 56.06
C LEU A 495 14.81 -89.23 56.17
N LYS A 496 14.16 -89.12 57.35
CA LYS A 496 13.12 -88.10 57.59
C LYS A 496 13.71 -86.68 57.47
N VAL A 497 14.90 -86.44 58.00
CA VAL A 497 15.57 -85.14 57.92
C VAL A 497 15.93 -84.81 56.47
N SER A 498 16.53 -85.75 55.73
CA SER A 498 16.81 -85.58 54.29
C SER A 498 15.53 -85.32 53.49
N LEU A 499 14.45 -86.05 53.75
CA LEU A 499 13.15 -85.85 53.09
C LEU A 499 12.58 -84.47 53.42
N ALA A 500 12.54 -84.07 54.69
CA ALA A 500 12.01 -82.77 55.12
C ALA A 500 12.86 -81.57 54.64
N VAL A 501 14.16 -81.78 54.39
CA VAL A 501 15.04 -80.80 53.73
C VAL A 501 14.74 -80.71 52.23
N ALA A 502 14.51 -81.84 51.55
CA ALA A 502 14.09 -81.85 50.14
C ALA A 502 12.69 -81.23 49.95
N GLU A 503 11.74 -81.53 50.83
CA GLU A 503 10.39 -80.95 50.84
C GLU A 503 10.43 -79.43 51.02
N ARG A 504 11.15 -78.92 52.04
CA ARG A 504 11.31 -77.46 52.23
C ARG A 504 12.03 -76.77 51.06
N LYS A 505 13.02 -77.43 50.43
CA LYS A 505 13.65 -76.91 49.20
C LYS A 505 12.65 -76.85 48.04
N CYS A 506 11.75 -77.82 47.90
CA CYS A 506 10.67 -77.76 46.91
C CYS A 506 9.71 -76.60 47.20
N GLU A 507 9.28 -76.42 48.45
CA GLU A 507 8.36 -75.36 48.86
C GLU A 507 8.92 -73.97 48.56
N GLN A 508 10.18 -73.70 48.95
CA GLN A 508 10.86 -72.42 48.67
C GLN A 508 10.91 -72.09 47.17
N VAL A 509 11.15 -73.09 46.32
CA VAL A 509 11.17 -72.86 44.87
C VAL A 509 9.74 -72.63 44.35
N PHE A 510 8.71 -73.34 44.83
CA PHE A 510 7.32 -73.03 44.45
C PHE A 510 6.88 -71.60 44.84
N GLU A 511 7.34 -71.08 45.98
CA GLU A 511 7.09 -69.68 46.37
C GLU A 511 7.78 -68.68 45.44
N PHE A 512 9.06 -68.93 45.10
CA PHE A 512 9.80 -68.13 44.13
C PHE A 512 9.12 -68.11 42.75
N ASN A 513 8.62 -69.26 42.28
CA ASN A 513 7.92 -69.38 41.01
C ASN A 513 6.61 -68.58 40.98
N ALA A 514 5.85 -68.59 42.07
CA ALA A 514 4.63 -67.81 42.20
C ALA A 514 4.91 -66.29 42.15
N GLN A 515 6.04 -65.85 42.70
CA GLN A 515 6.50 -64.47 42.59
C GLN A 515 7.00 -64.14 41.16
N LEU A 516 7.71 -65.04 40.48
CA LEU A 516 8.14 -64.82 39.09
C LEU A 516 6.98 -64.71 38.09
N GLU A 517 5.98 -65.60 38.15
CA GLU A 517 4.80 -65.50 37.27
C GLU A 517 3.97 -64.23 37.54
N LYS A 518 3.95 -63.75 38.78
CA LYS A 518 3.36 -62.47 39.16
C LYS A 518 4.13 -61.28 38.58
N GLU A 519 5.47 -61.27 38.67
CA GLU A 519 6.32 -60.24 38.04
C GLU A 519 6.21 -60.23 36.52
N LYS A 520 6.22 -61.41 35.88
CA LYS A 520 5.98 -61.61 34.45
C LYS A 520 4.60 -61.09 34.03
N SER A 521 3.56 -61.37 34.80
CA SER A 521 2.21 -60.83 34.57
C SER A 521 2.16 -59.30 34.66
N GLU A 522 2.86 -58.70 35.63
CA GLU A 522 2.92 -57.25 35.77
C GLU A 522 3.73 -56.59 34.64
N LEU A 523 4.86 -57.18 34.25
CA LEU A 523 5.66 -56.74 33.10
C LEU A 523 4.85 -56.83 31.80
N MET A 524 4.08 -57.91 31.59
CA MET A 524 3.20 -58.06 30.43
C MET A 524 2.12 -56.96 30.40
N TYR A 525 1.50 -56.64 31.55
CA TYR A 525 0.58 -55.51 31.66
C TYR A 525 1.27 -54.16 31.35
N ARG A 526 2.50 -53.95 31.84
CA ARG A 526 3.31 -52.76 31.53
C ARG A 526 3.63 -52.66 30.02
N VAL A 527 3.97 -53.77 29.35
CA VAL A 527 4.17 -53.84 27.89
C VAL A 527 2.90 -53.43 27.14
N HIS A 528 1.74 -54.02 27.46
CA HIS A 528 0.48 -53.66 26.79
C HIS A 528 0.02 -52.22 27.08
N LYS A 529 0.31 -51.70 28.29
CA LYS A 529 0.02 -50.29 28.64
C LYS A 529 0.91 -49.33 27.84
N LEU A 530 2.20 -49.63 27.70
CA LEU A 530 3.12 -48.82 26.88
C LEU A 530 2.82 -48.94 25.38
N GLY A 531 2.49 -50.13 24.86
CA GLY A 531 2.11 -50.32 23.46
C GLY A 531 0.88 -49.49 23.06
N ARG A 532 -0.14 -49.41 23.91
CA ARG A 532 -1.30 -48.52 23.70
C ARG A 532 -0.95 -47.03 23.81
N LYS A 533 0.05 -46.67 24.61
CA LYS A 533 0.58 -45.30 24.70
C LYS A 533 1.31 -44.91 23.40
N VAL A 534 2.16 -45.80 22.91
CA VAL A 534 2.88 -45.67 21.61
C VAL A 534 1.90 -45.45 20.47
N GLY A 535 0.91 -46.34 20.28
CA GLY A 535 -0.04 -46.22 19.17
C GLY A 535 -0.82 -44.89 19.17
N LYS A 536 -1.24 -44.43 20.36
CA LYS A 536 -1.92 -43.13 20.51
C LYS A 536 -1.03 -41.92 20.19
N LEU A 537 0.25 -42.00 20.50
CA LEU A 537 1.19 -40.92 20.18
C LEU A 537 1.57 -40.93 18.68
N GLU A 538 1.58 -42.09 18.03
CA GLU A 538 1.74 -42.20 16.58
C GLU A 538 0.50 -41.68 15.82
N GLU A 539 -0.70 -41.96 16.34
CA GLU A 539 -1.99 -41.40 15.89
C GLU A 539 -2.00 -39.86 16.02
N MET A 540 -1.70 -39.32 17.21
CA MET A 540 -1.64 -37.87 17.44
C MET A 540 -0.55 -37.16 16.61
N LEU A 541 0.61 -37.78 16.41
CA LEU A 541 1.69 -37.20 15.60
C LEU A 541 1.30 -37.12 14.11
N TYR A 542 0.60 -38.14 13.59
CA TYR A 542 0.08 -38.12 12.23
C TYR A 542 -0.96 -37.02 12.02
N ASP A 543 -1.91 -36.86 12.95
CA ASP A 543 -2.90 -35.78 12.90
C ASP A 543 -2.24 -34.38 13.02
N ALA A 544 -1.19 -34.26 13.84
CA ALA A 544 -0.38 -33.05 13.95
C ALA A 544 0.34 -32.74 12.63
N ASP A 545 1.06 -33.69 12.05
CA ASP A 545 1.76 -33.52 10.75
C ASP A 545 0.79 -33.14 9.62
N MET A 546 -0.38 -33.80 9.54
CA MET A 546 -1.40 -33.52 8.52
C MET A 546 -2.01 -32.12 8.68
N THR A 547 -2.35 -31.69 9.90
CA THR A 547 -2.87 -30.34 10.14
C THR A 547 -1.78 -29.27 9.93
N CYS A 548 -0.53 -29.56 10.27
CA CYS A 548 0.60 -28.69 9.98
C CYS A 548 0.84 -28.53 8.47
N GLY A 549 0.73 -29.62 7.70
CA GLY A 549 0.87 -29.63 6.26
C GLY A 549 -0.18 -28.81 5.54
N ALA A 550 -1.45 -28.90 5.98
CA ALA A 550 -2.53 -28.06 5.46
C ALA A 550 -2.26 -26.56 5.73
N ILE A 551 -1.93 -26.21 6.97
CA ILE A 551 -1.66 -24.82 7.36
C ILE A 551 -0.44 -24.26 6.64
N LYS A 552 0.61 -25.07 6.41
CA LYS A 552 1.77 -24.69 5.57
C LYS A 552 1.41 -24.46 4.10
N GLN A 553 0.41 -25.15 3.56
CA GLN A 553 -0.02 -24.94 2.18
C GLN A 553 -0.86 -23.66 2.02
N ASP A 554 -1.73 -23.39 2.99
CA ASP A 554 -2.48 -22.13 3.02
C ASP A 554 -1.55 -20.94 3.34
N HIS A 555 -0.58 -21.13 4.24
CA HIS A 555 0.60 -20.27 4.45
C HIS A 555 1.73 -20.51 3.42
N GLU A 556 1.35 -20.71 2.15
CA GLU A 556 2.21 -20.45 0.98
C GLU A 556 1.37 -19.79 -0.13
N ARG A 557 0.14 -20.28 -0.34
CA ARG A 557 -0.89 -19.65 -1.19
C ARG A 557 -1.13 -18.18 -0.84
N MET A 558 -1.07 -17.82 0.45
CA MET A 558 -1.45 -16.49 0.89
C MET A 558 -0.31 -15.47 0.70
N LYS A 559 0.97 -15.89 0.61
CA LYS A 559 2.07 -15.06 0.07
C LYS A 559 1.89 -14.78 -1.40
N GLU A 560 1.47 -15.78 -2.17
CA GLU A 560 1.22 -15.58 -3.60
C GLU A 560 0.13 -14.52 -3.79
N ALA A 561 -0.99 -14.64 -3.05
CA ALA A 561 -2.03 -13.62 -3.01
C ALA A 561 -1.52 -12.23 -2.55
N TYR A 562 -0.74 -12.17 -1.45
CA TYR A 562 -0.12 -10.92 -0.98
C TYR A 562 0.78 -10.29 -2.04
N ASN A 563 1.78 -11.01 -2.54
CA ASN A 563 2.77 -10.46 -3.46
C ASN A 563 2.13 -9.98 -4.78
N ILE A 564 1.10 -10.67 -5.26
CA ILE A 564 0.30 -10.23 -6.42
C ILE A 564 -0.38 -8.89 -6.09
N LEU A 565 -1.18 -8.83 -5.01
CA LEU A 565 -1.91 -7.64 -4.59
C LEU A 565 -0.98 -6.45 -4.30
N LYS A 566 0.16 -6.71 -3.66
CA LYS A 566 1.20 -5.71 -3.41
C LYS A 566 1.81 -5.19 -4.72
N SER A 567 2.10 -6.07 -5.69
CA SER A 567 2.59 -5.64 -7.00
C SER A 567 1.55 -4.78 -7.73
N GLN A 568 0.26 -5.13 -7.62
CA GLN A 568 -0.85 -4.35 -8.19
C GLN A 568 -0.98 -2.96 -7.54
N TYR A 569 -0.91 -2.87 -6.20
CA TYR A 569 -0.91 -1.58 -5.50
C TYR A 569 0.36 -0.76 -5.79
N GLU A 570 1.53 -1.39 -5.88
CA GLU A 570 2.76 -0.72 -6.30
C GLU A 570 2.68 -0.24 -7.76
N GLU A 571 1.87 -0.84 -8.63
CA GLU A 571 1.61 -0.36 -10.00
C GLU A 571 0.59 0.78 -10.04
N GLU A 572 -0.53 0.68 -9.32
CA GLU A 572 -1.51 1.77 -9.20
C GLU A 572 -0.90 3.03 -8.57
N LEU A 573 -0.03 2.92 -7.56
CA LEU A 573 0.69 4.08 -7.01
C LEU A 573 1.57 4.79 -8.06
N LYS A 574 2.18 4.06 -8.99
CA LYS A 574 2.92 4.68 -10.10
C LYS A 574 1.96 5.40 -11.05
N TRP A 575 0.81 4.79 -11.34
CA TRP A 575 -0.23 5.37 -12.18
C TRP A 575 -0.84 6.64 -11.56
N HIS A 576 -1.12 6.64 -10.26
CA HIS A 576 -1.52 7.78 -9.45
C HIS A 576 -0.56 8.96 -9.66
N ASP A 577 0.75 8.74 -9.47
CA ASP A 577 1.78 9.77 -9.62
C ASP A 577 1.89 10.29 -11.06
N GLU A 578 1.85 9.40 -12.06
CA GLU A 578 1.83 9.80 -13.48
C GLU A 578 0.57 10.61 -13.83
N SER A 579 -0.61 10.23 -13.32
CA SER A 579 -1.88 10.94 -13.53
C SER A 579 -2.03 12.22 -12.72
N LEU A 580 -1.32 12.39 -11.60
CA LEU A 580 -1.15 13.69 -10.94
C LEU A 580 -0.26 14.61 -11.78
N MET A 581 0.89 14.11 -12.24
CA MET A 581 1.82 14.86 -13.07
C MET A 581 1.19 15.28 -14.40
N GLU A 582 0.38 14.43 -15.04
CA GLU A 582 -0.34 14.79 -16.26
C GLU A 582 -1.53 15.74 -16.01
N ARG A 583 -2.27 15.60 -14.91
CA ARG A 583 -3.27 16.61 -14.50
C ARG A 583 -2.64 17.99 -14.33
N GLU A 584 -1.45 18.07 -13.74
CA GLU A 584 -0.76 19.36 -13.60
C GLU A 584 -0.26 19.92 -14.93
N ARG A 585 0.12 19.07 -15.91
CA ARG A 585 0.41 19.51 -17.29
C ARG A 585 -0.85 20.03 -17.99
N GLU A 586 -1.97 19.30 -17.92
CA GLU A 586 -3.28 19.71 -18.47
C GLU A 586 -3.75 21.05 -17.84
N ARG A 587 -3.59 21.22 -16.52
CA ARG A 587 -3.93 22.44 -15.77
C ARG A 587 -3.06 23.63 -16.15
N ASN A 588 -1.76 23.44 -16.34
CA ASN A 588 -0.88 24.51 -16.82
C ASN A 588 -1.20 24.91 -18.26
N ALA A 589 -1.50 23.96 -19.15
CA ALA A 589 -1.99 24.26 -20.50
C ALA A 589 -3.34 25.01 -20.48
N HIS A 590 -4.23 24.70 -19.55
CA HIS A 590 -5.48 25.44 -19.32
C HIS A 590 -5.22 26.88 -18.84
N ASN A 591 -4.28 27.09 -17.92
CA ASN A 591 -3.94 28.42 -17.41
C ASN A 591 -3.30 29.31 -18.49
N ILE A 592 -2.42 28.74 -19.34
CA ILE A 592 -1.85 29.44 -20.50
C ILE A 592 -2.97 29.85 -21.47
N LEU A 593 -3.84 28.92 -21.86
CA LEU A 593 -4.92 29.20 -22.83
C LEU A 593 -5.95 30.21 -22.27
N ARG A 594 -6.25 30.14 -20.97
CA ARG A 594 -7.08 31.14 -20.26
C ARG A 594 -6.43 32.53 -20.30
N SER A 595 -5.10 32.61 -20.16
CA SER A 595 -4.35 33.87 -20.27
C SER A 595 -4.41 34.46 -21.68
N GLU A 596 -4.18 33.64 -22.72
CA GLU A 596 -4.38 34.04 -24.11
C GLU A 596 -5.81 34.57 -24.36
N CYS A 597 -6.82 33.83 -23.90
CA CYS A 597 -8.22 34.23 -23.96
C CYS A 597 -8.45 35.62 -23.36
N ASN A 598 -7.92 35.89 -22.18
CA ASN A 598 -8.09 37.18 -21.50
C ASN A 598 -7.37 38.30 -22.25
N GLN A 599 -6.17 38.07 -22.78
CA GLN A 599 -5.47 39.08 -23.60
C GLN A 599 -6.25 39.40 -24.89
N MET A 600 -6.85 38.39 -25.53
CA MET A 600 -7.68 38.59 -26.72
C MET A 600 -9.00 39.31 -26.41
N LYS A 601 -9.61 39.11 -25.23
CA LYS A 601 -10.78 39.90 -24.77
C LYS A 601 -10.44 41.40 -24.75
N VAL A 602 -9.25 41.76 -24.24
CA VAL A 602 -8.77 43.16 -24.22
C VAL A 602 -8.51 43.69 -25.63
N SER A 603 -7.76 42.97 -26.47
CA SER A 603 -7.47 43.41 -27.84
C SER A 603 -8.72 43.51 -28.73
N LEU A 604 -9.74 42.68 -28.49
CA LEU A 604 -11.04 42.78 -29.16
C LEU A 604 -11.78 44.06 -28.75
N ALA A 605 -11.82 44.39 -27.46
CA ALA A 605 -12.43 45.63 -26.98
C ALA A 605 -11.71 46.87 -27.55
N GLU A 606 -10.38 46.87 -27.59
CA GLU A 606 -9.60 47.94 -28.24
C GLU A 606 -9.91 48.08 -29.74
N ALA A 607 -10.00 46.97 -30.48
CA ALA A 607 -10.27 47.00 -31.92
C ALA A 607 -11.68 47.53 -32.22
N VAL A 608 -12.68 47.14 -31.41
CA VAL A 608 -14.06 47.62 -31.54
C VAL A 608 -14.18 49.12 -31.23
N GLU A 609 -13.50 49.63 -30.21
CA GLU A 609 -13.53 51.05 -29.88
C GLU A 609 -12.77 51.91 -30.91
N LYS A 610 -11.64 51.41 -31.45
CA LYS A 610 -10.93 52.05 -32.58
C LYS A 610 -11.79 52.09 -33.85
N TYR A 611 -12.53 51.02 -34.16
CA TYR A 611 -13.52 51.02 -35.25
C TYR A 611 -14.61 52.08 -35.04
N LYS A 612 -15.19 52.15 -33.83
CA LYS A 612 -16.21 53.14 -33.47
C LYS A 612 -15.70 54.58 -33.64
N GLN A 613 -14.48 54.89 -33.20
CA GLN A 613 -13.86 56.21 -33.38
C GLN A 613 -13.61 56.54 -34.86
N ALA A 614 -13.15 55.58 -35.66
CA ALA A 614 -12.98 55.76 -37.11
C ALA A 614 -14.33 56.00 -37.83
N MET A 615 -15.42 55.35 -37.40
CA MET A 615 -16.77 55.57 -37.93
C MET A 615 -17.34 56.95 -37.55
N GLU A 616 -17.06 57.45 -36.35
CA GLU A 616 -17.44 58.81 -35.95
C GLU A 616 -16.69 59.87 -36.79
N CYS A 617 -15.40 59.66 -37.04
CA CYS A 617 -14.60 60.53 -37.90
C CYS A 617 -15.13 60.54 -39.36
N ASN A 618 -15.51 59.37 -39.91
CA ASN A 618 -16.14 59.30 -41.25
C ASN A 618 -17.37 60.20 -41.34
N ALA A 619 -18.30 60.09 -40.38
CA ALA A 619 -19.51 60.92 -40.36
C ALA A 619 -19.20 62.43 -40.26
N GLN A 620 -18.18 62.81 -39.47
CA GLN A 620 -17.73 64.21 -39.41
C GLN A 620 -17.13 64.70 -40.75
N LEU A 621 -16.43 63.84 -41.49
CA LEU A 621 -15.86 64.17 -42.80
C LEU A 621 -16.89 64.17 -43.93
N GLU A 622 -17.94 63.35 -43.87
CA GLU A 622 -19.07 63.37 -44.80
C GLU A 622 -19.89 64.67 -44.65
N ASN A 623 -20.13 65.12 -43.42
CA ASN A 623 -20.77 66.40 -43.15
C ASN A 623 -19.95 67.57 -43.72
N LYS A 624 -18.63 67.62 -43.44
CA LYS A 624 -17.73 68.65 -44.03
C LYS A 624 -17.72 68.63 -45.55
N ASN A 625 -17.71 67.45 -46.19
CA ASN A 625 -17.79 67.34 -47.64
C ASN A 625 -19.11 67.92 -48.17
N SER A 626 -20.22 67.69 -47.46
CA SER A 626 -21.54 68.21 -47.82
C SER A 626 -21.60 69.74 -47.70
N ASP A 627 -21.06 70.29 -46.61
CA ASP A 627 -20.97 71.75 -46.39
C ASP A 627 -20.08 72.43 -47.44
N LEU A 628 -18.91 71.87 -47.74
CA LEU A 628 -18.02 72.40 -48.78
C LEU A 628 -18.65 72.29 -50.17
N MET A 629 -19.33 71.19 -50.49
CA MET A 629 -20.04 71.04 -51.77
C MET A 629 -21.17 72.06 -51.91
N TYR A 630 -21.90 72.37 -50.83
CA TYR A 630 -22.89 73.44 -50.81
C TYR A 630 -22.25 74.82 -51.06
N GLN A 631 -21.08 75.10 -50.46
CA GLN A 631 -20.32 76.32 -50.72
C GLN A 631 -19.83 76.43 -52.17
N VAL A 632 -19.27 75.36 -52.74
CA VAL A 632 -18.85 75.29 -54.17
C VAL A 632 -20.03 75.65 -55.07
N ASN A 633 -21.18 75.00 -54.89
CA ASN A 633 -22.38 75.26 -55.69
C ASN A 633 -22.85 76.73 -55.57
N THR A 634 -22.87 77.28 -54.35
CA THR A 634 -23.29 78.67 -54.07
C THR A 634 -22.35 79.69 -54.72
N LEU A 635 -21.03 79.47 -54.61
CA LEU A 635 -20.01 80.31 -55.24
C LEU A 635 -20.03 80.19 -56.76
N GLN A 636 -20.24 79.00 -57.31
CA GLN A 636 -20.36 78.78 -58.75
C GLN A 636 -21.57 79.51 -59.35
N GLY A 637 -22.71 79.49 -58.65
CA GLY A 637 -23.87 80.32 -59.00
C GLY A 637 -23.56 81.82 -58.95
N SER A 638 -22.84 82.26 -57.90
CA SER A 638 -22.39 83.67 -57.76
C SER A 638 -21.45 84.10 -58.89
N VAL A 639 -20.50 83.26 -59.30
CA VAL A 639 -19.62 83.47 -60.46
C VAL A 639 -20.43 83.60 -61.75
N GLN A 640 -21.45 82.75 -61.94
CA GLN A 640 -22.32 82.82 -63.12
C GLN A 640 -23.14 84.11 -63.15
N GLN A 641 -23.75 84.51 -62.04
CA GLN A 641 -24.49 85.76 -61.93
C GLN A 641 -23.58 86.97 -62.21
N LEU A 642 -22.41 87.06 -61.56
CA LEU A 642 -21.47 88.16 -61.78
C LEU A 642 -20.97 88.23 -63.23
N LYS A 643 -20.76 87.09 -63.91
CA LYS A 643 -20.44 87.07 -65.36
C LYS A 643 -21.59 87.60 -66.22
N VAL A 644 -22.84 87.29 -65.87
CA VAL A 644 -24.01 87.83 -66.57
C VAL A 644 -24.13 89.33 -66.34
N GLU A 645 -24.03 89.80 -65.10
CA GLU A 645 -24.05 91.24 -64.74
C GLU A 645 -22.93 92.00 -65.45
N LEU A 646 -21.69 91.48 -65.42
CA LEU A 646 -20.53 92.04 -66.14
C LEU A 646 -20.77 92.10 -67.66
N SER A 647 -21.39 91.07 -68.25
CA SER A 647 -21.75 91.11 -69.68
C SER A 647 -22.85 92.14 -70.00
N GLN A 648 -23.69 92.49 -69.02
CA GLN A 648 -24.70 93.53 -69.15
C GLN A 648 -24.12 94.93 -68.91
N THR A 649 -23.17 95.11 -67.98
CA THR A 649 -22.47 96.39 -67.78
C THR A 649 -21.59 96.72 -68.96
N TYR A 650 -20.85 95.75 -69.53
CA TYR A 650 -20.12 95.96 -70.79
C TYR A 650 -21.05 96.48 -71.90
N ARG A 651 -22.17 95.79 -72.17
CA ARG A 651 -23.14 96.24 -73.18
C ARG A 651 -23.72 97.63 -72.91
N LYS A 652 -23.94 98.00 -71.64
CA LYS A 652 -24.37 99.36 -71.26
C LYS A 652 -23.25 100.38 -71.49
N CYS A 653 -22.02 100.07 -71.09
CA CYS A 653 -20.84 100.89 -71.36
C CYS A 653 -20.62 101.09 -72.87
N ASP A 654 -20.76 100.03 -73.68
CA ASP A 654 -20.65 100.10 -75.14
C ASP A 654 -21.73 101.02 -75.73
N MET A 655 -22.98 100.86 -75.28
CA MET A 655 -24.12 101.69 -75.69
C MET A 655 -23.92 103.17 -75.30
N ILE A 656 -23.56 103.44 -74.04
CA ILE A 656 -23.30 104.80 -73.54
C ILE A 656 -22.07 105.40 -74.25
N THR A 657 -21.05 104.61 -74.58
CA THR A 657 -19.89 105.09 -75.36
C THR A 657 -20.34 105.52 -76.76
N VAL A 658 -21.16 104.72 -77.44
CA VAL A 658 -21.73 105.07 -78.75
C VAL A 658 -22.67 106.28 -78.68
N GLU A 659 -23.46 106.41 -77.60
CA GLU A 659 -24.31 107.59 -77.35
C GLU A 659 -23.44 108.84 -77.11
N CYS A 660 -22.41 108.77 -76.27
CA CYS A 660 -21.46 109.86 -76.05
C CYS A 660 -20.62 110.20 -77.29
N GLU A 661 -20.27 109.23 -78.15
CA GLU A 661 -19.61 109.48 -79.44
C GLU A 661 -20.55 110.21 -80.42
N GLN A 662 -21.84 109.85 -80.45
CA GLN A 662 -22.86 110.57 -81.22
C GLN A 662 -23.09 111.99 -80.68
N GLU A 663 -23.20 112.16 -79.37
CA GLU A 663 -23.29 113.49 -78.75
C GLU A 663 -22.04 114.33 -79.01
N GLN A 664 -20.83 113.74 -78.96
CA GLN A 664 -19.59 114.43 -79.34
C GLN A 664 -19.55 114.81 -80.82
N GLU A 665 -20.09 113.99 -81.73
CA GLU A 665 -20.14 114.33 -83.16
C GLU A 665 -21.17 115.43 -83.44
N ILE A 666 -22.34 115.38 -82.79
CA ILE A 666 -23.33 116.47 -82.79
C ILE A 666 -22.71 117.76 -82.21
N TYR A 667 -21.94 117.65 -81.14
CA TYR A 667 -21.25 118.79 -80.53
C TYR A 667 -20.10 119.31 -81.42
N ARG A 668 -19.39 118.45 -82.15
CA ARG A 668 -18.39 118.85 -83.18
C ARG A 668 -19.05 119.56 -84.36
N MET A 669 -20.18 119.06 -84.86
CA MET A 669 -20.98 119.75 -85.88
C MET A 669 -21.48 121.12 -85.39
N LEU A 670 -22.00 121.19 -84.17
CA LEU A 670 -22.41 122.47 -83.56
C LEU A 670 -21.22 123.41 -83.35
N LEU A 671 -20.02 122.90 -83.04
CA LEU A 671 -18.81 123.71 -82.95
C LEU A 671 -18.40 124.26 -84.31
N SER A 672 -18.42 123.44 -85.37
CA SER A 672 -18.05 123.90 -86.72
C SER A 672 -19.07 124.89 -87.27
N GLN A 673 -20.36 124.67 -87.03
CA GLN A 673 -21.43 125.62 -87.36
C GLN A 673 -21.29 126.92 -86.57
N ASN A 674 -20.92 126.88 -85.28
CA ASN A 674 -20.64 128.09 -84.52
C ASN A 674 -19.39 128.83 -85.04
N ASP A 675 -18.33 128.14 -85.41
CA ASP A 675 -17.14 128.79 -86.01
C ASP A 675 -17.40 129.28 -87.45
N GLU A 676 -18.33 128.68 -88.20
CA GLU A 676 -18.83 129.21 -89.49
C GLU A 676 -19.70 130.46 -89.30
N LEU A 677 -20.63 130.44 -88.35
CA LEU A 677 -21.43 131.61 -87.96
C LEU A 677 -20.53 132.76 -87.45
N LYS A 678 -19.47 132.45 -86.73
CA LYS A 678 -18.47 133.40 -86.23
C LYS A 678 -17.57 133.96 -87.33
N LYS A 679 -17.24 133.16 -88.35
CA LYS A 679 -16.60 133.66 -89.59
C LYS A 679 -17.55 134.57 -90.38
N LEU A 680 -18.83 134.21 -90.50
CA LEU A 680 -19.86 135.06 -91.13
C LEU A 680 -20.10 136.36 -90.37
N LEU A 681 -20.08 136.32 -89.04
CA LEU A 681 -20.16 137.50 -88.17
C LEU A 681 -18.96 138.43 -88.40
N ASN A 682 -17.74 137.90 -88.32
CA ASN A 682 -16.52 138.66 -88.62
C ASN A 682 -16.55 139.27 -90.04
N HIS A 683 -17.03 138.52 -91.03
CA HIS A 683 -17.15 139.02 -92.41
C HIS A 683 -18.17 140.17 -92.53
N ASN A 684 -19.29 140.11 -91.79
CA ASN A 684 -20.23 141.24 -91.69
C ASN A 684 -19.62 142.45 -90.96
N GLU A 685 -18.81 142.25 -89.91
CA GLU A 685 -18.09 143.34 -89.23
C GLU A 685 -17.04 144.00 -90.14
N GLU A 686 -16.36 143.21 -90.99
CA GLU A 686 -15.45 143.73 -92.02
C GLU A 686 -16.22 144.50 -93.11
N LEU A 687 -17.36 143.98 -93.57
CA LEU A 687 -18.22 144.65 -94.55
C LEU A 687 -18.75 145.99 -94.02
N GLN A 688 -19.15 146.03 -92.74
CA GLN A 688 -19.55 147.28 -92.07
C GLN A 688 -18.42 148.31 -92.07
N LYS A 689 -17.18 147.93 -91.71
CA LYS A 689 -16.00 148.83 -91.73
C LYS A 689 -15.77 149.45 -93.11
N VAL A 690 -15.91 148.67 -94.20
CA VAL A 690 -15.77 149.19 -95.56
C VAL A 690 -16.86 150.23 -95.88
N THR A 691 -18.12 149.93 -95.58
CA THR A 691 -19.24 150.87 -95.85
C THR A 691 -19.17 152.16 -95.02
N LEU A 692 -18.59 152.11 -93.82
CA LEU A 692 -18.37 153.29 -92.98
C LEU A 692 -17.32 154.23 -93.58
N ALA A 693 -16.17 153.70 -94.02
CA ALA A 693 -15.12 154.49 -94.68
C ALA A 693 -15.58 155.15 -96.00
N GLU A 694 -16.51 154.51 -96.74
CA GLU A 694 -17.14 155.13 -97.91
C GLU A 694 -18.11 156.27 -97.57
N ALA A 695 -18.69 156.27 -96.37
CA ALA A 695 -19.57 157.34 -95.88
C ALA A 695 -18.76 158.54 -95.37
N GLU A 696 -17.71 158.30 -94.59
CA GLU A 696 -16.78 159.33 -94.10
C GLU A 696 -16.18 160.13 -95.26
N LYS A 697 -15.69 159.44 -96.29
CA LYS A 697 -15.10 160.06 -97.49
C LYS A 697 -16.08 160.98 -98.25
N LYS A 698 -17.39 160.73 -98.18
CA LYS A 698 -18.42 161.60 -98.79
C LYS A 698 -18.70 162.84 -97.94
N TYR A 699 -18.58 162.73 -96.61
CA TYR A 699 -18.69 163.87 -95.71
C TYR A 699 -17.54 164.87 -95.92
N GLU A 700 -16.31 164.38 -96.05
CA GLU A 700 -15.11 165.20 -96.32
C GLU A 700 -15.31 166.10 -97.56
N GLN A 701 -15.76 165.51 -98.67
CA GLN A 701 -16.00 166.21 -99.94
C GLN A 701 -17.12 167.26 -99.86
N SER A 702 -18.11 167.05 -98.98
CA SER A 702 -19.18 168.03 -98.74
C SER A 702 -18.68 169.23 -97.94
N MET A 703 -17.71 169.04 -97.04
CA MET A 703 -17.15 170.12 -96.22
C MET A 703 -16.28 171.08 -97.04
N GLU A 704 -15.47 170.55 -97.98
CA GLU A 704 -14.67 171.40 -98.88
C GLU A 704 -15.53 172.33 -99.75
N SER A 705 -16.68 171.84 -100.25
CA SER A 705 -17.61 172.66 -101.05
C SER A 705 -18.22 173.82 -100.26
N ILE A 706 -18.49 173.63 -98.96
CA ILE A 706 -19.04 174.69 -98.09
C ILE A 706 -17.99 175.79 -97.86
N ALA A 707 -16.74 175.41 -97.57
CA ALA A 707 -15.63 176.36 -97.39
C ALA A 707 -15.35 177.20 -98.65
N GLN A 708 -15.60 176.65 -99.84
CA GLN A 708 -15.48 177.36 -101.11
C GLN A 708 -16.53 178.49 -101.22
N LEU A 709 -17.79 178.20 -100.91
CA LEU A 709 -18.93 179.13 -101.01
C LEU A 709 -18.86 180.29 -100.01
N GLU A 710 -18.35 180.07 -98.80
CA GLU A 710 -18.14 181.15 -97.82
C GLU A 710 -17.09 182.17 -98.30
N LYS A 711 -16.11 181.71 -99.10
CA LYS A 711 -15.09 182.55 -99.72
C LYS A 711 -15.67 183.48 -100.79
N GLU A 712 -16.58 182.98 -101.62
CA GLU A 712 -17.29 183.77 -102.64
C GLU A 712 -18.27 184.77 -101.99
N LYS A 713 -18.96 184.38 -100.92
CA LYS A 713 -19.82 185.25 -100.11
C LYS A 713 -19.03 186.43 -99.53
N SER A 714 -17.81 186.20 -99.04
CA SER A 714 -16.90 187.25 -98.58
C SER A 714 -16.49 188.21 -99.70
N PHE A 715 -16.20 187.70 -100.89
CA PHE A 715 -15.83 188.51 -102.05
C PHE A 715 -16.97 189.45 -102.51
N LEU A 716 -18.20 188.93 -102.62
CA LEU A 716 -19.38 189.71 -103.01
C LEU A 716 -19.75 190.78 -101.97
N MET A 717 -19.63 190.48 -100.69
CA MET A 717 -20.00 191.41 -99.61
C MET A 717 -19.11 192.67 -99.58
N ASN A 718 -17.85 192.56 -100.01
CA ASN A 718 -16.94 193.71 -100.11
C ASN A 718 -17.23 194.62 -101.32
N GLN A 719 -17.76 194.08 -102.43
CA GLN A 719 -18.17 194.92 -103.58
C GLN A 719 -19.40 195.78 -103.22
N LEU A 720 -20.35 195.22 -102.49
CA LEU A 720 -21.56 195.92 -102.04
C LEU A 720 -21.25 197.16 -101.17
N HIS A 721 -20.23 197.08 -100.30
CA HIS A 721 -19.86 198.21 -99.45
C HIS A 721 -19.17 199.35 -100.23
N THR A 722 -18.52 199.03 -101.35
CA THR A 722 -17.77 200.01 -102.17
C THR A 722 -18.68 200.81 -103.12
N MET A 723 -19.81 200.25 -103.57
CA MET A 723 -20.78 200.99 -104.40
C MET A 723 -21.79 201.84 -103.61
N GLY A 724 -21.88 201.68 -102.28
CA GLY A 724 -22.84 202.39 -101.44
C GLY A 724 -22.59 203.89 -101.25
N GLY A 725 -21.38 204.38 -101.54
CA GLY A 725 -21.01 205.80 -101.34
C GLY A 725 -21.42 206.76 -102.45
N SER A 726 -21.95 206.26 -103.58
CA SER A 726 -22.06 207.02 -104.83
C SER A 726 -23.48 207.40 -105.23
N VAL A 727 -24.47 207.28 -104.34
CA VAL A 727 -25.91 207.46 -104.65
C VAL A 727 -26.63 208.37 -103.65
N GLN A 728 -26.00 209.49 -103.27
CA GLN A 728 -26.72 210.57 -102.57
C GLN A 728 -26.26 211.97 -103.02
N LEU A 729 -26.53 212.24 -104.30
CA LEU A 729 -26.58 213.59 -104.87
C LEU A 729 -27.81 213.61 -105.79
N LEU A 730 -28.77 214.50 -105.52
CA LEU A 730 -30.13 214.60 -106.10
C LEU A 730 -31.22 213.69 -105.46
N GLU A 731 -31.74 214.11 -104.31
CA GLU A 731 -33.05 214.79 -104.30
C GLU A 731 -32.86 216.17 -103.64
N GLN A 732 -33.71 217.17 -103.95
CA GLN A 732 -33.52 218.56 -103.53
C GLN A 732 -34.69 219.10 -102.68
N THR A 733 -34.57 218.99 -101.36
CA THR A 733 -35.15 219.89 -100.34
C THR A 733 -34.35 219.77 -99.05
#